data_AF-A0A518WGI0-F1
#
_entry.id   AF-A0A518WGI0-F1
#
_cell.length_a   1.000
_cell.length_b   1.000
_cell.length_c   1.000
_cell.angle_alpha   90.00
_cell.angle_beta   90.00
_cell.angle_gamma   90.00
#
_symmetry.space_group_name_H-M   'P 1'
#
loop_
_entity.id
_entity.type
_entity.pdbx_description
1 polymer ?
#
loop_
_entity_poly.entity_id
_entity_poly.type
_entity_poly.pdbx_seq_one_letter_code
_entity_poly.pdbx_strand_id
1 'polypeptide(L)'
;MIRTMLRVRARPGAEQHVRSAWRTAAAQLGALPGNLRRELFLDANDPHTFVLATEWADDEALRDYEDGPVAARLAAALRDGCEPATADDHRVMRDEPDGDPTILVDVEVTVPADRLAEFHRGHAEVTARMAGVPGYLREDLLREPDSDVHHIFAEWRTEAEFHRWVANPAHAREEAGPIAPFLLDFRRRLFHLATRPGVDRATSTGRETDVHTTTDVLIVGAGPTGLTAAVELARRGIDCRVVEKRVAPPAHADKAIGVHCRTMEIWEEQGIVREAMDAGSWLTGNVVFVNGTQTHRMSWELPGLPYAHLGLPQYETERILTDRLATLGVRPQRGAELTGFTQGSDGVLATLTLADGSLRTVRAQYLIGADGAHSRVRDLLGLTFSGGLGRFPQLFMLADVDVNWDMPPGHLLRFLHETDGRMDGMLVCVPLRGEGRYRIATLAPPRFFAQTGGRDAPPGFSEELAEPTLDDVQAALDRLAPPGTRAANLRWSSVFRISHGIVDRYGHGRVFVAGDAAHLHPPAGGQGMNTGIQDAWNLAWKVALAVRGLAAPGLLDSYEAERRPEGEEIVGRAVRLAFTDELDRADLERQFLQEMSLLLSYADSPLVGECVTDPDGLLAGPRPGDRAPDLGGLRRQGVGHPLRLRDLTAGTRHTLLLYADASADPAAVAAVPGLCADVRALTRGEVDAYLLLSPDAGEPGSSAPPVVRDAGGEFRTRYGVTGTALYLVRPDGHVGFRSQPIDADALRKNLHLVFGGAR
;
A
#
# COMPACT_ATOMS: atom_id res chain seq x y z
N MET A 1 -6.56 -28.20 37.15
CA MET A 1 -5.23 -28.21 36.56
C MET A 1 -4.67 -26.80 36.56
N ILE A 2 -3.38 -26.61 36.79
CA ILE A 2 -2.72 -25.33 36.98
C ILE A 2 -1.32 -25.39 36.36
N ARG A 3 -1.04 -24.58 35.35
CA ARG A 3 0.22 -24.42 34.64
C ARG A 3 0.94 -23.19 35.18
N THR A 4 2.04 -23.38 35.89
CA THR A 4 2.93 -22.28 36.25
C THR A 4 4.01 -22.10 35.19
N MET A 5 4.40 -20.87 34.92
CA MET A 5 5.54 -20.54 34.09
C MET A 5 6.45 -19.60 34.87
N LEU A 6 7.72 -19.97 34.97
CA LEU A 6 8.77 -19.17 35.59
C LEU A 6 9.78 -18.78 34.51
N ARG A 7 9.96 -17.49 34.26
CA ARG A 7 11.02 -17.00 33.38
C ARG A 7 12.28 -16.72 34.19
N VAL A 8 13.42 -17.23 33.73
CA VAL A 8 14.73 -16.96 34.36
C VAL A 8 15.76 -16.65 33.30
N ARG A 9 16.60 -15.66 33.57
CA ARG A 9 17.75 -15.36 32.72
C ARG A 9 19.02 -15.92 33.36
N ALA A 10 19.66 -16.89 32.72
CA ALA A 10 20.97 -17.39 33.11
C ALA A 10 22.02 -16.26 32.99
N ARG A 11 23.00 -16.26 33.88
CA ARG A 11 24.20 -15.44 33.68
C ARG A 11 25.01 -16.02 32.51
N PRO A 12 25.77 -15.21 31.75
CA PRO A 12 26.59 -15.71 30.65
C PRO A 12 27.50 -16.87 31.09
N GLY A 13 27.38 -18.03 30.42
CA GLY A 13 28.14 -19.25 30.73
C GLY A 13 27.48 -20.19 31.75
N ALA A 14 26.33 -19.83 32.33
CA ALA A 14 25.59 -20.64 33.29
C ALA A 14 24.38 -21.39 32.68
N GLU A 15 24.23 -21.39 31.36
CA GLU A 15 23.08 -21.96 30.65
C GLU A 15 22.96 -23.47 30.89
N GLN A 16 24.09 -24.17 30.89
CA GLN A 16 24.14 -25.61 31.18
C GLN A 16 23.79 -25.92 32.64
N HIS A 17 24.12 -25.01 33.56
CA HIS A 17 23.75 -25.14 34.97
C HIS A 17 22.23 -25.02 35.15
N VAL A 18 21.58 -24.05 34.50
CA VAL A 18 20.11 -23.91 34.51
C VAL A 18 19.42 -25.15 33.91
N ARG A 19 19.90 -25.67 32.77
CA ARG A 19 19.38 -26.91 32.17
C ARG A 19 19.51 -28.11 33.10
N SER A 20 20.65 -28.26 33.78
CA SER A 20 20.91 -29.36 34.71
C SER A 20 20.04 -29.27 35.98
N ALA A 21 19.92 -28.06 36.52
CA ALA A 21 19.07 -27.76 37.67
C ALA A 21 17.61 -28.09 37.36
N TRP A 22 17.11 -27.66 36.20
CA TRP A 22 15.76 -28.00 35.79
C TRP A 22 15.56 -29.48 35.53
N ARG A 23 16.47 -30.19 34.86
CA ARG A 23 16.33 -31.66 34.65
C ARG A 23 16.21 -32.40 35.97
N THR A 24 17.02 -32.01 36.96
CA THR A 24 16.99 -32.61 38.30
C THR A 24 15.67 -32.31 39.00
N ALA A 25 15.22 -31.06 38.96
CA ALA A 25 13.94 -30.65 39.54
C ALA A 25 12.76 -31.33 38.83
N ALA A 26 12.76 -31.41 37.51
CA ALA A 26 11.72 -32.05 36.70
C ALA A 26 11.55 -33.53 37.05
N ALA A 27 12.65 -34.27 37.24
CA ALA A 27 12.57 -35.66 37.68
C ALA A 27 11.91 -35.82 39.07
N GLN A 28 12.15 -34.87 39.98
CA GLN A 28 11.57 -34.88 41.33
C GLN A 28 10.13 -34.39 41.34
N LEU A 29 9.84 -33.34 40.56
CA LEU A 29 8.51 -32.83 40.29
C LEU A 29 7.59 -33.93 39.79
N GLY A 30 8.08 -34.78 38.87
CA GLY A 30 7.29 -35.90 38.35
C GLY A 30 6.96 -37.00 39.35
N ALA A 31 7.58 -37.00 40.53
CA ALA A 31 7.24 -37.90 41.62
C ALA A 31 6.27 -37.25 42.63
N LEU A 32 5.97 -35.95 42.50
CA LEU A 32 5.02 -35.27 43.38
C LEU A 32 3.58 -35.60 42.96
N PRO A 33 2.69 -35.94 43.93
CA PRO A 33 1.27 -36.13 43.66
C PRO A 33 0.69 -34.89 42.97
N GLY A 34 -0.04 -35.10 41.88
CA GLY A 34 -0.70 -34.02 41.16
C GLY A 34 0.20 -33.24 40.18
N ASN A 35 1.51 -33.50 40.05
CA ASN A 35 2.31 -32.91 38.97
C ASN A 35 2.02 -33.62 37.63
N LEU A 36 1.47 -32.88 36.67
CA LEU A 36 0.99 -33.40 35.39
C LEU A 36 2.04 -33.23 34.28
N ARG A 37 2.73 -32.09 34.23
CA ARG A 37 3.77 -31.80 33.22
C ARG A 37 4.93 -30.98 33.73
N ARG A 38 6.06 -31.10 33.01
CA ARG A 38 7.32 -30.37 33.23
C ARG A 38 7.97 -30.06 31.88
N GLU A 39 8.10 -28.79 31.52
CA GLU A 39 8.66 -28.35 30.25
C GLU A 39 9.73 -27.27 30.49
N LEU A 40 10.81 -27.31 29.72
CA LEU A 40 11.79 -26.23 29.65
C LEU A 40 11.73 -25.62 28.27
N PHE A 41 11.61 -24.31 28.20
CA PHE A 41 11.72 -23.55 26.97
C PHE A 41 12.98 -22.69 27.04
N LEU A 42 13.58 -22.43 25.88
CA LEU A 42 14.62 -21.44 25.73
C LEU A 42 14.02 -20.22 25.03
N ASP A 43 14.30 -19.04 25.56
CA ASP A 43 14.07 -17.77 24.87
C ASP A 43 15.01 -17.70 23.68
N ALA A 44 14.47 -17.41 22.51
CA ALA A 44 15.23 -17.55 21.28
C ALA A 44 15.72 -16.20 20.72
N ASN A 45 15.40 -15.09 21.41
CA ASN A 45 16.04 -13.78 21.28
C ASN A 45 17.17 -13.58 22.31
N ASP A 46 17.13 -14.33 23.42
CA ASP A 46 18.17 -14.32 24.43
C ASP A 46 18.56 -15.75 24.81
N PRO A 47 19.68 -16.30 24.29
CA PRO A 47 20.09 -17.69 24.54
C PRO A 47 20.39 -17.98 26.02
N HIS A 48 20.38 -16.94 26.85
CA HIS A 48 20.53 -16.99 28.29
C HIS A 48 19.19 -17.12 29.01
N THR A 49 18.04 -16.80 28.40
CA THR A 49 16.74 -16.84 29.08
C THR A 49 16.02 -18.18 28.87
N PHE A 50 15.42 -18.69 29.94
CA PHE A 50 14.70 -19.95 30.02
C PHE A 50 13.31 -19.71 30.57
N VAL A 51 12.33 -20.50 30.11
CA VAL A 51 11.00 -20.54 30.73
C VAL A 51 10.77 -21.96 31.24
N LEU A 52 10.59 -22.08 32.55
CA LEU A 52 10.32 -23.34 33.22
C LEU A 52 8.79 -23.44 33.41
N ALA A 53 8.15 -24.40 32.78
CA ALA A 53 6.72 -24.61 32.95
C ALA A 53 6.42 -25.91 33.72
N THR A 54 5.54 -25.83 34.71
CA THR A 54 5.00 -27.01 35.41
C THR A 54 3.49 -27.01 35.37
N GLU A 55 2.86 -28.19 35.29
CA GLU A 55 1.41 -28.33 35.39
C GLU A 55 1.04 -29.18 36.62
N TRP A 56 -0.05 -28.81 37.29
CA TRP A 56 -0.51 -29.36 38.57
C TRP A 56 -1.99 -29.69 38.52
N ALA A 57 -2.47 -30.70 39.23
CA ALA A 57 -3.87 -31.13 39.19
C ALA A 57 -4.85 -30.09 39.76
N ASP A 58 -4.45 -29.37 40.82
CA ASP A 58 -5.26 -28.41 41.57
C ASP A 58 -4.36 -27.46 42.40
N ASP A 59 -5.00 -26.50 43.09
CA ASP A 59 -4.32 -25.48 43.91
C ASP A 59 -3.63 -26.05 45.14
N GLU A 60 -4.04 -27.23 45.61
CA GLU A 60 -3.45 -27.90 46.77
C GLU A 60 -2.12 -28.53 46.36
N ALA A 61 -2.08 -29.25 45.23
CA ALA A 61 -0.86 -29.84 44.67
C ALA A 61 0.19 -28.78 44.31
N LEU A 62 -0.23 -27.61 43.80
CA LEU A 62 0.69 -26.49 43.54
C LEU A 62 1.26 -25.92 44.83
N ARG A 63 0.41 -25.66 45.84
CA ARG A 63 0.86 -25.13 47.15
C ARG A 63 1.83 -26.07 47.85
N ASP A 64 1.55 -27.38 47.83
CA ASP A 64 2.45 -28.40 48.38
C ASP A 64 3.83 -28.41 47.71
N TYR A 65 3.88 -28.11 46.41
CA TYR A 65 5.15 -27.93 45.71
C TYR A 65 5.86 -26.64 46.12
N GLU A 66 5.15 -25.50 46.11
CA GLU A 66 5.70 -24.18 46.42
C GLU A 66 6.32 -24.13 47.82
N ASP A 67 5.66 -24.76 48.80
CA ASP A 67 6.14 -24.90 50.17
C ASP A 67 7.11 -26.09 50.36
N GLY A 68 7.32 -26.87 49.31
CA GLY A 68 8.03 -28.14 49.34
C GLY A 68 9.55 -28.06 49.10
N PRO A 69 10.29 -29.13 49.45
CA PRO A 69 11.74 -29.18 49.32
C PRO A 69 12.24 -29.21 47.86
N VAL A 70 11.36 -29.47 46.89
CA VAL A 70 11.70 -29.43 45.45
C VAL A 70 11.75 -27.99 44.95
N ALA A 71 10.74 -27.16 45.26
CA ALA A 71 10.75 -25.74 44.92
C ALA A 71 11.93 -25.00 45.58
N ALA A 72 12.18 -25.26 46.87
CA ALA A 72 13.30 -24.67 47.59
C ALA A 72 14.67 -24.98 46.96
N ARG A 73 14.87 -26.23 46.49
CA ARG A 73 16.10 -26.65 45.79
C ARG A 73 16.22 -26.06 44.39
N LEU A 74 15.14 -26.00 43.64
CA LEU A 74 15.12 -25.37 42.32
C LEU A 74 15.44 -23.88 42.45
N ALA A 75 14.79 -23.16 43.36
CA ALA A 75 15.06 -21.75 43.63
C ALA A 75 16.53 -21.51 44.07
N ALA A 76 17.09 -22.40 44.91
CA ALA A 76 18.50 -22.33 45.29
C ALA A 76 19.44 -22.54 44.10
N ALA A 77 19.19 -23.55 43.27
CA ALA A 77 20.01 -23.84 42.10
C ALA A 77 19.95 -22.72 41.05
N LEU A 78 18.79 -22.08 40.89
CA LEU A 78 18.61 -20.96 39.95
C LEU A 78 19.26 -19.67 40.47
N ARG A 79 19.26 -19.40 41.79
CA ARG A 79 19.90 -18.20 42.38
C ARG A 79 21.39 -18.07 42.05
N ASP A 80 22.11 -19.19 42.00
CA ASP A 80 23.56 -19.19 41.74
C ASP A 80 23.89 -19.00 40.26
N GLY A 81 22.97 -19.35 39.36
CA GLY A 81 23.18 -19.36 37.91
C GLY A 81 22.40 -18.30 37.12
N CYS A 82 21.44 -17.60 37.73
CA CYS A 82 20.56 -16.66 37.05
C CYS A 82 20.72 -15.21 37.55
N GLU A 83 20.28 -14.26 36.74
CA GLU A 83 20.03 -12.89 37.14
C GLU A 83 18.82 -12.82 38.09
N PRO A 84 18.73 -11.80 38.97
CA PRO A 84 17.58 -11.64 39.87
C PRO A 84 16.29 -11.47 39.08
N ALA A 85 15.27 -12.28 39.37
CA ALA A 85 13.95 -12.20 38.74
C ALA A 85 13.26 -10.86 39.06
N THR A 86 12.54 -10.32 38.09
CA THR A 86 11.64 -9.17 38.25
C THR A 86 10.19 -9.65 38.36
N ALA A 87 9.30 -8.83 38.92
CA ALA A 87 7.94 -9.25 39.30
C ALA A 87 7.06 -9.81 38.16
N ASP A 88 7.46 -9.66 36.89
CA ASP A 88 6.77 -10.18 35.71
C ASP A 88 7.01 -11.69 35.43
N ASP A 89 7.87 -12.36 36.21
CA ASP A 89 8.43 -13.68 35.86
C ASP A 89 7.58 -14.89 36.26
N HIS A 90 6.38 -14.72 36.85
CA HIS A 90 5.52 -15.83 37.31
C HIS A 90 4.07 -15.70 36.79
N ARG A 91 3.55 -16.71 36.07
CA ARG A 91 2.15 -16.75 35.59
C ARG A 91 1.54 -18.15 35.71
N VAL A 92 0.24 -18.24 36.01
CA VAL A 92 -0.47 -19.46 36.47
C VAL A 92 -1.79 -19.68 35.68
N MET A 93 -1.92 -20.76 34.88
CA MET A 93 -2.99 -20.96 33.85
C MET A 93 -3.51 -22.44 33.77
N ARG A 94 -4.38 -22.94 32.84
CA ARG A 94 -4.94 -24.35 32.89
C ARG A 94 -5.29 -25.04 31.53
N ASP A 95 -5.09 -26.38 31.47
CA ASP A 95 -5.61 -27.54 30.63
C ASP A 95 -4.77 -28.20 29.47
N GLU A 96 -5.11 -29.48 29.11
CA GLU A 96 -4.36 -30.66 28.52
C GLU A 96 -4.72 -31.03 27.02
N PRO A 97 -4.28 -32.15 26.31
CA PRO A 97 -3.11 -33.08 26.38
C PRO A 97 -2.36 -33.30 25.00
N ASP A 98 -1.00 -33.33 24.91
CA ASP A 98 0.02 -34.42 24.74
C ASP A 98 0.35 -34.80 23.29
N GLY A 99 1.62 -34.67 22.86
CA GLY A 99 2.01 -34.77 21.43
C GLY A 99 3.46 -35.15 21.14
N ASP A 100 3.94 -34.92 19.91
CA ASP A 100 5.29 -35.24 19.33
C ASP A 100 6.11 -33.93 19.13
N PRO A 101 7.36 -33.85 18.60
CA PRO A 101 8.10 -32.58 18.60
C PRO A 101 7.39 -31.51 17.75
N THR A 102 7.13 -30.36 18.36
CA THR A 102 6.23 -29.30 17.87
C THR A 102 6.81 -27.92 18.19
N ILE A 103 6.25 -26.89 17.58
CA ILE A 103 6.45 -25.50 18.00
C ILE A 103 5.20 -25.01 18.73
N LEU A 104 5.38 -24.12 19.69
CA LEU A 104 4.31 -23.49 20.44
C LEU A 104 4.28 -22.00 20.09
N VAL A 105 3.12 -21.48 19.72
CA VAL A 105 2.90 -20.07 19.38
C VAL A 105 2.01 -19.47 20.45
N ASP A 106 2.50 -18.44 21.14
CA ASP A 106 1.73 -17.64 22.08
C ASP A 106 1.22 -16.39 21.37
N VAL A 107 -0.10 -16.22 21.36
CA VAL A 107 -0.77 -15.01 20.89
C VAL A 107 -1.38 -14.31 22.09
N GLU A 108 -0.70 -13.26 22.55
CA GLU A 108 -1.16 -12.39 23.64
C GLU A 108 -2.18 -11.40 23.08
N VAL A 109 -3.40 -11.38 23.63
CA VAL A 109 -4.54 -10.58 23.15
C VAL A 109 -5.20 -9.84 24.31
N THR A 110 -5.39 -8.54 24.19
CA THR A 110 -6.16 -7.75 25.18
C THR A 110 -7.64 -7.72 24.81
N VAL A 111 -8.51 -8.19 25.70
CA VAL A 111 -9.95 -8.34 25.44
C VAL A 111 -10.74 -7.49 26.44
N PRO A 112 -11.43 -6.43 25.99
CA PRO A 112 -12.28 -5.61 26.85
C PRO A 112 -13.35 -6.45 27.57
N ALA A 113 -13.55 -6.20 28.86
CA ALA A 113 -14.48 -6.96 29.71
C ALA A 113 -15.92 -7.04 29.15
N ASP A 114 -16.40 -5.99 28.48
CA ASP A 114 -17.73 -5.92 27.86
C ASP A 114 -17.87 -6.77 26.59
N ARG A 115 -16.75 -7.18 25.98
CA ARG A 115 -16.69 -8.03 24.78
C ARG A 115 -16.16 -9.43 25.03
N LEU A 116 -15.89 -9.80 26.28
CA LEU A 116 -15.34 -11.11 26.64
C LEU A 116 -16.19 -12.29 26.14
N ALA A 117 -17.53 -12.18 26.26
CA ALA A 117 -18.46 -13.21 25.79
C ALA A 117 -18.52 -13.33 24.25
N GLU A 118 -18.20 -12.25 23.54
CA GLU A 118 -18.06 -12.26 22.08
C GLU A 118 -16.74 -12.95 21.70
N PHE A 119 -15.64 -12.56 22.35
CA PHE A 119 -14.32 -13.16 22.14
C PHE A 119 -14.31 -14.67 22.39
N HIS A 120 -14.85 -15.14 23.52
CA HIS A 120 -14.91 -16.59 23.81
C HIS A 120 -15.72 -17.38 22.78
N ARG A 121 -16.84 -16.83 22.31
CA ARG A 121 -17.64 -17.47 21.25
C ARG A 121 -16.89 -17.51 19.93
N GLY A 122 -16.24 -16.40 19.57
CA GLY A 122 -15.41 -16.33 18.38
C GLY A 122 -14.23 -17.30 18.45
N HIS A 123 -13.56 -17.39 19.60
CA HIS A 123 -12.42 -18.30 19.79
C HIS A 123 -12.85 -19.75 19.58
N ALA A 124 -13.92 -20.20 20.22
CA ALA A 124 -14.42 -21.56 20.05
C ALA A 124 -14.77 -21.89 18.58
N GLU A 125 -15.33 -20.91 17.85
CA GLU A 125 -15.62 -21.06 16.42
C GLU A 125 -14.34 -21.16 15.58
N VAL A 126 -13.31 -20.38 15.90
CA VAL A 126 -12.00 -20.40 15.26
C VAL A 126 -11.30 -21.74 15.53
N THR A 127 -11.23 -22.18 16.78
CA THR A 127 -10.63 -23.48 17.15
C THR A 127 -11.28 -24.63 16.37
N ALA A 128 -12.60 -24.60 16.19
CA ALA A 128 -13.32 -25.61 15.41
C ALA A 128 -12.93 -25.62 13.92
N ARG A 129 -12.64 -24.44 13.34
CA ARG A 129 -12.15 -24.30 11.96
C ARG A 129 -10.69 -24.77 11.84
N MET A 130 -9.88 -24.49 12.86
CA MET A 130 -8.45 -24.84 12.91
C MET A 130 -8.21 -26.36 12.94
N ALA A 131 -9.17 -27.16 13.41
CA ALA A 131 -9.06 -28.63 13.47
C ALA A 131 -8.78 -29.31 12.11
N GLY A 132 -9.06 -28.64 10.98
CA GLY A 132 -8.77 -29.13 9.63
C GLY A 132 -7.45 -28.63 9.02
N VAL A 133 -6.72 -27.74 9.71
CA VAL A 133 -5.56 -27.05 9.15
C VAL A 133 -4.33 -27.96 9.16
N PRO A 134 -3.64 -28.15 8.01
CA PRO A 134 -2.45 -28.98 7.95
C PRO A 134 -1.33 -28.48 8.87
N GLY A 135 -0.97 -29.30 9.86
CA GLY A 135 0.14 -29.02 10.78
C GLY A 135 -0.28 -28.30 12.07
N TYR A 136 -1.52 -27.81 12.15
CA TYR A 136 -2.11 -27.39 13.42
C TYR A 136 -2.47 -28.62 14.25
N LEU A 137 -2.20 -28.57 15.55
CA LEU A 137 -2.45 -29.71 16.44
C LEU A 137 -3.53 -29.41 17.47
N ARG A 138 -3.38 -28.30 18.20
CA ARG A 138 -4.34 -27.83 19.21
C ARG A 138 -4.01 -26.39 19.59
N GLU A 139 -4.92 -25.74 20.31
CA GLU A 139 -4.62 -24.50 21.01
C GLU A 139 -5.32 -24.45 22.37
N ASP A 140 -4.67 -23.81 23.32
CA ASP A 140 -5.18 -23.58 24.66
C ASP A 140 -5.43 -22.08 24.84
N LEU A 141 -6.66 -21.69 25.24
CA LEU A 141 -6.99 -20.32 25.59
C LEU A 141 -6.85 -20.12 27.09
N LEU A 142 -5.94 -19.24 27.47
CA LEU A 142 -5.63 -18.94 28.86
C LEU A 142 -5.92 -17.47 29.15
N ARG A 143 -6.38 -17.13 30.35
CA ARG A 143 -6.57 -15.74 30.82
C ARG A 143 -5.68 -15.43 32.01
N GLU A 144 -4.98 -14.28 31.98
CA GLU A 144 -4.17 -13.83 33.12
C GLU A 144 -5.06 -13.54 34.35
N PRO A 145 -4.65 -13.94 35.57
CA PRO A 145 -5.37 -13.58 36.79
C PRO A 145 -5.55 -12.05 36.92
N ASP A 146 -6.77 -11.61 37.28
CA ASP A 146 -7.11 -10.21 37.51
C ASP A 146 -6.78 -9.23 36.36
N SER A 147 -6.73 -9.74 35.13
CA SER A 147 -6.33 -9.01 33.92
C SER A 147 -7.32 -9.24 32.76
N ASP A 148 -7.30 -8.33 31.78
CA ASP A 148 -8.04 -8.41 30.51
C ASP A 148 -7.21 -9.09 29.40
N VAL A 149 -6.00 -9.52 29.73
CA VAL A 149 -5.08 -10.19 28.82
C VAL A 149 -5.38 -11.69 28.75
N HIS A 150 -5.46 -12.17 27.52
CA HIS A 150 -5.64 -13.57 27.16
C HIS A 150 -4.45 -14.04 26.33
N HIS A 151 -4.14 -15.32 26.43
CA HIS A 151 -3.09 -15.98 25.68
C HIS A 151 -3.68 -17.16 24.92
N ILE A 152 -3.49 -17.19 23.60
CA ILE A 152 -3.81 -18.35 22.77
C ILE A 152 -2.49 -19.08 22.53
N PHE A 153 -2.33 -20.25 23.16
CA PHE A 153 -1.17 -21.10 23.00
C PHE A 153 -1.45 -22.18 21.95
N ALA A 154 -1.09 -21.92 20.69
CA ALA A 154 -1.30 -22.84 19.59
C ALA A 154 -0.08 -23.74 19.35
N GLU A 155 -0.29 -25.05 19.28
CA GLU A 155 0.73 -26.06 19.01
C GLU A 155 0.71 -26.48 17.53
N TRP A 156 1.87 -26.43 16.88
CA TRP A 156 2.05 -26.79 15.47
C TRP A 156 3.12 -27.85 15.29
N ARG A 157 2.95 -28.72 14.29
CA ARG A 157 3.89 -29.80 13.96
C ARG A 157 5.25 -29.27 13.49
N THR A 158 5.28 -28.20 12.68
CA THR A 158 6.53 -27.56 12.25
C THR A 158 6.37 -26.04 12.07
N GLU A 159 7.49 -25.32 12.17
CA GLU A 159 7.56 -23.89 11.85
C GLU A 159 7.15 -23.56 10.40
N ALA A 160 7.53 -24.41 9.45
CA ALA A 160 7.16 -24.22 8.04
C ALA A 160 5.66 -24.43 7.75
N GLU A 161 4.95 -25.22 8.57
CA GLU A 161 3.49 -25.34 8.49
C GLU A 161 2.81 -24.10 9.10
N PHE A 162 3.27 -23.62 10.25
CA PHE A 162 2.78 -22.38 10.85
C PHE A 162 2.98 -21.17 9.93
N HIS A 163 4.19 -20.95 9.39
CA HIS A 163 4.45 -19.81 8.50
C HIS A 163 3.66 -19.89 7.20
N ARG A 164 3.47 -21.08 6.61
CA ARG A 164 2.58 -21.24 5.45
C ARG A 164 1.14 -20.87 5.77
N TRP A 165 0.70 -21.20 6.98
CA TRP A 165 -0.63 -20.83 7.43
C TRP A 165 -0.74 -19.31 7.65
N VAL A 166 0.20 -18.68 8.35
CA VAL A 166 0.17 -17.21 8.56
C VAL A 166 0.29 -16.44 7.24
N ALA A 167 1.07 -16.94 6.28
CA ALA A 167 1.32 -16.27 5.01
C ALA A 167 0.13 -16.35 4.02
N ASN A 168 -0.93 -17.11 4.31
CA ASN A 168 -2.11 -17.18 3.45
C ASN A 168 -3.16 -16.11 3.86
N PRO A 169 -3.41 -15.09 3.03
CA PRO A 169 -4.34 -14.00 3.35
C PRO A 169 -5.81 -14.46 3.52
N ALA A 170 -6.18 -15.62 2.96
CA ALA A 170 -7.53 -16.18 3.11
C ALA A 170 -7.84 -16.56 4.56
N HIS A 171 -6.84 -16.97 5.34
CA HIS A 171 -7.05 -17.47 6.70
C HIS A 171 -7.48 -16.37 7.69
N ALA A 172 -7.01 -15.13 7.52
CA ALA A 172 -7.40 -14.01 8.38
C ALA A 172 -8.92 -13.69 8.29
N ARG A 173 -9.55 -13.98 7.14
CA ARG A 173 -10.98 -13.78 6.90
C ARG A 173 -11.81 -15.02 7.17
N GLU A 174 -11.34 -16.18 6.73
CA GLU A 174 -12.12 -17.43 6.74
C GLU A 174 -11.91 -18.25 8.02
N GLU A 175 -10.74 -18.16 8.66
CA GLU A 175 -10.39 -19.02 9.80
C GLU A 175 -10.34 -18.25 11.12
N ALA A 176 -9.74 -17.04 11.15
CA ALA A 176 -9.67 -16.17 12.33
C ALA A 176 -10.84 -15.17 12.46
N GLY A 177 -11.72 -15.09 11.46
CA GLY A 177 -12.73 -14.02 11.29
C GLY A 177 -13.51 -13.62 12.55
N PRO A 178 -14.05 -14.56 13.35
CA PRO A 178 -14.79 -14.24 14.57
C PRO A 178 -13.97 -13.57 15.69
N ILE A 179 -12.64 -13.79 15.75
CA ILE A 179 -11.75 -13.15 16.74
C ILE A 179 -10.86 -12.05 16.14
N ALA A 180 -10.88 -11.84 14.82
CA ALA A 180 -10.09 -10.84 14.13
C ALA A 180 -10.17 -9.41 14.72
N PRO A 181 -11.32 -8.94 15.26
CA PRO A 181 -11.39 -7.63 15.92
C PRO A 181 -10.55 -7.52 17.22
N PHE A 182 -10.25 -8.64 17.88
CA PHE A 182 -9.43 -8.69 19.09
C PHE A 182 -7.94 -8.85 18.75
N LEU A 183 -7.64 -9.41 17.58
CA LEU A 183 -6.30 -9.52 17.00
C LEU A 183 -5.81 -8.19 16.37
N LEU A 184 -6.16 -7.02 16.93
CA LEU A 184 -5.68 -5.72 16.45
C LEU A 184 -4.51 -5.17 17.30
N ASP A 185 -4.41 -5.58 18.56
CA ASP A 185 -3.32 -5.28 19.49
C ASP A 185 -2.86 -6.56 20.17
N PHE A 186 -2.32 -7.47 19.37
CA PHE A 186 -1.78 -8.74 19.85
C PHE A 186 -0.27 -8.81 19.66
N ARG A 187 0.40 -9.62 20.47
CA ARG A 187 1.81 -9.97 20.28
C ARG A 187 1.91 -11.46 20.00
N ARG A 188 2.65 -11.84 18.96
CA ARG A 188 2.98 -13.23 18.65
C ARG A 188 4.39 -13.55 19.12
N ARG A 189 4.51 -14.57 19.96
CA ARG A 189 5.79 -15.16 20.37
C ARG A 189 5.83 -16.60 19.91
N LEU A 190 6.99 -17.03 19.40
CA LEU A 190 7.18 -18.40 18.89
C LEU A 190 8.22 -19.11 19.76
N PHE A 191 7.84 -20.26 20.30
CA PHE A 191 8.66 -21.10 21.16
C PHE A 191 8.92 -22.45 20.49
N HIS A 192 10.17 -22.90 20.54
CA HIS A 192 10.54 -24.25 20.12
C HIS A 192 10.46 -25.19 21.33
N LEU A 193 9.78 -26.32 21.21
CA LEU A 193 9.71 -27.34 22.27
C LEU A 193 11.11 -27.95 22.50
N ALA A 194 11.78 -27.58 23.61
CA ALA A 194 13.19 -27.94 23.78
C ALA A 194 13.42 -29.37 24.29
N THR A 195 12.55 -29.91 25.17
CA THR A 195 12.62 -31.30 25.66
C THR A 195 11.27 -31.78 26.20
N ARG A 196 10.86 -33.02 25.88
CA ARG A 196 9.90 -33.80 26.69
C ARG A 196 10.66 -34.76 27.61
N PRO A 197 10.47 -34.74 28.94
CA PRO A 197 11.15 -35.66 29.85
C PRO A 197 10.81 -37.13 29.51
N GLY A 198 11.81 -37.94 29.18
CA GLY A 198 11.68 -39.36 28.81
C GLY A 198 12.36 -39.77 27.50
N VAL A 199 12.82 -38.82 26.69
CA VAL A 199 13.52 -39.09 25.42
C VAL A 199 14.81 -38.26 25.35
N ASP A 200 15.97 -38.93 25.38
CA ASP A 200 17.28 -38.29 25.19
C ASP A 200 17.50 -38.02 23.69
N ARG A 201 17.37 -36.76 23.25
CA ARG A 201 17.83 -36.30 21.92
C ARG A 201 18.43 -34.90 22.00
N ALA A 202 19.37 -34.64 21.10
CA ALA A 202 20.18 -33.43 21.01
C ALA A 202 19.32 -32.15 20.89
N THR A 203 19.68 -31.16 21.69
CA THR A 203 19.06 -29.83 21.76
C THR A 203 19.21 -29.07 20.45
N SER A 204 18.10 -28.68 19.82
CA SER A 204 18.09 -27.61 18.82
C SER A 204 18.14 -26.25 19.53
N THR A 205 19.01 -25.34 19.07
CA THR A 205 19.02 -23.94 19.48
C THR A 205 17.99 -23.20 18.63
N GLY A 206 16.76 -23.12 19.12
CA GLY A 206 15.64 -22.43 18.44
C GLY A 206 15.93 -20.93 18.24
N ARG A 207 15.29 -20.33 17.23
CA ARG A 207 15.41 -18.91 16.84
C ARG A 207 14.04 -18.24 17.01
N GLU A 208 13.97 -17.09 17.68
CA GLU A 208 12.73 -16.30 17.86
C GLU A 208 12.66 -15.25 16.75
N THR A 209 11.45 -14.95 16.28
CA THR A 209 11.19 -13.80 15.41
C THR A 209 10.02 -13.04 16.01
N ASP A 210 10.25 -11.82 16.49
CA ASP A 210 9.18 -10.91 16.89
C ASP A 210 8.54 -10.34 15.61
N VAL A 211 7.46 -10.98 15.19
CA VAL A 211 6.75 -10.72 13.92
C VAL A 211 6.15 -9.30 13.84
N HIS A 212 6.22 -8.49 14.91
CA HIS A 212 5.69 -7.12 14.94
C HIS A 212 6.76 -6.01 14.92
N THR A 213 8.05 -6.34 14.98
CA THR A 213 9.13 -5.35 14.80
C THR A 213 9.75 -5.38 13.41
N THR A 214 9.45 -6.40 12.60
CA THR A 214 9.98 -6.56 11.25
C THR A 214 8.86 -6.48 10.22
N THR A 215 9.12 -5.84 9.07
CA THR A 215 8.22 -5.83 7.91
C THR A 215 9.02 -5.80 6.62
N ASP A 216 8.44 -6.13 5.47
CA ASP A 216 9.17 -5.94 4.21
C ASP A 216 9.22 -4.46 3.84
N VAL A 217 8.10 -3.75 3.96
CA VAL A 217 8.00 -2.34 3.59
C VAL A 217 7.31 -1.51 4.67
N LEU A 218 8.02 -0.50 5.18
CA LEU A 218 7.42 0.54 6.04
C LEU A 218 6.95 1.71 5.17
N ILE A 219 5.67 2.06 5.27
CA ILE A 219 5.05 3.18 4.57
C ILE A 219 4.71 4.25 5.61
N VAL A 220 5.22 5.47 5.40
CA VAL A 220 5.04 6.60 6.32
C VAL A 220 4.06 7.58 5.70
N GLY A 221 2.89 7.75 6.31
CA GLY A 221 1.77 8.55 5.82
C GLY A 221 0.61 7.70 5.30
N ALA A 222 -0.58 7.91 5.84
CA ALA A 222 -1.81 7.22 5.44
C ALA A 222 -2.74 8.09 4.58
N GLY A 223 -2.17 8.98 3.75
CA GLY A 223 -2.90 9.70 2.71
C GLY A 223 -3.07 8.86 1.43
N PRO A 224 -3.66 9.42 0.35
CA PRO A 224 -3.96 8.68 -0.88
C PRO A 224 -2.74 7.97 -1.49
N THR A 225 -1.58 8.62 -1.51
CA THR A 225 -0.31 8.04 -2.00
C THR A 225 0.11 6.82 -1.19
N GLY A 226 0.17 6.95 0.15
CA GLY A 226 0.63 5.88 1.03
C GLY A 226 -0.33 4.70 1.06
N LEU A 227 -1.64 4.97 1.09
CA LEU A 227 -2.66 3.91 1.03
C LEU A 227 -2.68 3.20 -0.33
N THR A 228 -2.46 3.91 -1.44
CA THR A 228 -2.31 3.30 -2.77
C THR A 228 -1.11 2.35 -2.78
N ALA A 229 0.05 2.79 -2.27
CA ALA A 229 1.24 1.94 -2.19
C ALA A 229 0.99 0.69 -1.33
N ALA A 230 0.31 0.85 -0.19
CA ALA A 230 -0.02 -0.23 0.71
C ALA A 230 -0.96 -1.26 0.09
N VAL A 231 -2.04 -0.81 -0.59
CA VAL A 231 -2.96 -1.70 -1.32
C VAL A 231 -2.19 -2.48 -2.39
N GLU A 232 -1.28 -1.79 -3.09
CA GLU A 232 -0.50 -2.36 -4.18
C GLU A 232 0.50 -3.42 -3.72
N LEU A 233 1.17 -3.18 -2.60
CA LEU A 233 2.09 -4.12 -1.97
C LEU A 233 1.33 -5.31 -1.34
N ALA A 234 0.25 -5.03 -0.59
CA ALA A 234 -0.55 -6.06 0.06
C ALA A 234 -1.23 -6.99 -0.95
N ARG A 235 -1.75 -6.48 -2.09
CA ARG A 235 -2.32 -7.34 -3.14
C ARG A 235 -1.28 -8.23 -3.83
N ARG A 236 0.00 -7.91 -3.69
CA ARG A 236 1.16 -8.75 -4.10
C ARG A 236 1.62 -9.69 -2.98
N GLY A 237 0.98 -9.71 -1.81
CA GLY A 237 1.43 -10.49 -0.68
C GLY A 237 2.78 -10.03 -0.12
N ILE A 238 3.15 -8.76 -0.30
CA ILE A 238 4.29 -8.16 0.39
C ILE A 238 3.83 -7.67 1.76
N ASP A 239 4.55 -8.06 2.82
CA ASP A 239 4.22 -7.58 4.16
C ASP A 239 4.55 -6.10 4.29
N CYS A 240 3.55 -5.29 4.61
CA CYS A 240 3.74 -3.86 4.74
C CYS A 240 3.03 -3.29 5.97
N ARG A 241 3.71 -2.33 6.60
CA ARG A 241 3.18 -1.56 7.72
C ARG A 241 2.99 -0.12 7.30
N VAL A 242 1.80 0.42 7.53
CA VAL A 242 1.50 1.84 7.30
C VAL A 242 1.44 2.56 8.65
N VAL A 243 2.20 3.65 8.80
CA VAL A 243 2.18 4.49 10.01
C VAL A 243 1.69 5.90 9.69
N GLU A 244 0.92 6.49 10.58
CA GLU A 244 0.34 7.82 10.44
C GLU A 244 0.37 8.56 11.77
N LYS A 245 0.87 9.80 11.77
CA LYS A 245 0.98 10.60 12.99
C LYS A 245 -0.38 11.07 13.51
N ARG A 246 -1.34 11.31 12.63
CA ARG A 246 -2.72 11.69 13.02
C ARG A 246 -3.40 10.53 13.73
N VAL A 247 -3.94 10.78 14.92
CA VAL A 247 -4.64 9.78 15.75
C VAL A 247 -5.97 9.32 15.15
N ALA A 248 -6.60 10.15 14.31
CA ALA A 248 -7.84 9.84 13.61
C ALA A 248 -7.74 10.20 12.12
N PRO A 249 -8.51 9.54 11.24
CA PRO A 249 -8.68 10.00 9.86
C PRO A 249 -9.26 11.42 9.83
N PRO A 250 -8.96 12.24 8.80
CA PRO A 250 -9.58 13.55 8.62
C PRO A 250 -11.11 13.40 8.50
N ALA A 251 -11.86 14.11 9.35
CA ALA A 251 -13.33 14.12 9.31
C ALA A 251 -13.90 15.09 8.27
N HIS A 252 -13.08 16.01 7.76
CA HIS A 252 -13.46 17.06 6.82
C HIS A 252 -12.45 17.20 5.68
N ALA A 253 -12.87 17.97 4.67
CA ALA A 253 -12.21 18.19 3.40
C ALA A 253 -10.70 18.44 3.47
N ASP A 254 -9.93 17.62 2.75
CA ASP A 254 -8.52 17.85 2.42
C ASP A 254 -8.39 18.40 0.97
N LYS A 255 -7.14 18.75 0.59
CA LYS A 255 -6.73 19.53 -0.60
C LYS A 255 -7.34 19.11 -1.96
N ALA A 256 -7.64 17.84 -2.15
CA ALA A 256 -7.93 17.26 -3.46
C ALA A 256 -9.42 16.88 -3.66
N ILE A 257 -9.92 17.11 -4.88
CA ILE A 257 -11.24 16.67 -5.35
C ILE A 257 -11.16 15.99 -6.73
N GLY A 258 -10.41 16.57 -7.67
CA GLY A 258 -10.35 16.04 -9.03
C GLY A 258 -9.59 14.72 -9.10
N VAL A 259 -10.23 13.68 -9.62
CA VAL A 259 -9.65 12.36 -9.89
C VAL A 259 -9.58 12.18 -11.40
N HIS A 260 -8.36 12.02 -11.91
CA HIS A 260 -8.10 11.93 -13.34
C HIS A 260 -8.52 10.58 -13.93
N CYS A 261 -8.73 10.57 -15.24
CA CYS A 261 -9.05 9.36 -16.00
C CYS A 261 -8.03 8.24 -15.74
N ARG A 262 -6.72 8.57 -15.72
CA ARG A 262 -5.66 7.60 -15.43
C ARG A 262 -5.71 7.04 -14.00
N THR A 263 -6.10 7.84 -13.01
CA THR A 263 -6.26 7.37 -11.64
C THR A 263 -7.46 6.41 -11.51
N MET A 264 -8.56 6.67 -12.21
CA MET A 264 -9.71 5.76 -12.25
C MET A 264 -9.33 4.37 -12.79
N GLU A 265 -8.45 4.34 -13.79
CA GLU A 265 -7.90 3.09 -14.31
C GLU A 265 -7.03 2.33 -13.32
N ILE A 266 -6.25 3.03 -12.50
CA ILE A 266 -5.46 2.43 -11.42
C ILE A 266 -6.40 1.85 -10.35
N TRP A 267 -7.47 2.57 -10.03
CA TRP A 267 -8.49 2.13 -9.08
C TRP A 267 -9.32 0.96 -9.59
N GLU A 268 -9.46 0.80 -10.91
CA GLU A 268 -10.05 -0.41 -11.52
C GLU A 268 -9.17 -1.62 -11.19
N GLU A 269 -7.86 -1.52 -11.41
CA GLU A 269 -6.88 -2.57 -11.10
C GLU A 269 -6.76 -2.89 -9.61
N GLN A 270 -6.93 -1.88 -8.74
CA GLN A 270 -6.94 -2.07 -7.30
C GLN A 270 -8.30 -2.56 -6.76
N GLY A 271 -9.34 -2.56 -7.60
CA GLY A 271 -10.67 -3.06 -7.26
C GLY A 271 -11.48 -2.11 -6.38
N ILE A 272 -11.32 -0.79 -6.56
CA ILE A 272 -12.07 0.24 -5.82
C ILE A 272 -12.79 1.25 -6.73
N VAL A 273 -12.68 1.10 -8.05
CA VAL A 273 -13.25 2.07 -9.00
C VAL A 273 -14.75 2.21 -8.85
N ARG A 274 -15.46 1.13 -8.53
CA ARG A 274 -16.92 1.14 -8.37
C ARG A 274 -17.32 1.99 -7.17
N GLU A 275 -16.70 1.75 -6.04
CA GLU A 275 -16.91 2.49 -4.80
C GLU A 275 -16.59 3.98 -5.01
N ALA A 276 -15.54 4.30 -5.77
CA ALA A 276 -15.20 5.67 -6.13
C ALA A 276 -16.29 6.32 -7.00
N MET A 277 -16.78 5.62 -8.04
CA MET A 277 -17.87 6.11 -8.89
C MET A 277 -19.16 6.35 -8.11
N ASP A 278 -19.52 5.42 -7.21
CA ASP A 278 -20.72 5.49 -6.38
C ASP A 278 -20.62 6.61 -5.32
N ALA A 279 -19.41 6.96 -4.88
CA ALA A 279 -19.15 8.01 -3.90
C ALA A 279 -18.99 9.41 -4.53
N GLY A 280 -18.46 9.50 -5.74
CA GLY A 280 -18.07 10.75 -6.40
C GLY A 280 -19.17 11.43 -7.22
N SER A 281 -18.77 12.44 -7.99
CA SER A 281 -19.63 13.18 -8.93
C SER A 281 -18.89 13.43 -10.23
N TRP A 282 -19.47 13.04 -11.36
CA TRP A 282 -18.82 13.21 -12.66
C TRP A 282 -18.73 14.67 -13.06
N LEU A 283 -17.53 15.09 -13.49
CA LEU A 283 -17.30 16.40 -14.05
C LEU A 283 -17.42 16.31 -15.57
N THR A 284 -18.41 17.01 -16.13
CA THR A 284 -18.77 16.92 -17.56
C THR A 284 -18.07 17.99 -18.40
N GLY A 285 -17.38 18.94 -17.79
CA GLY A 285 -16.72 20.02 -18.50
C GLY A 285 -16.24 21.15 -17.61
N ASN A 286 -15.72 22.20 -18.24
CA ASN A 286 -15.45 23.47 -17.59
C ASN A 286 -16.07 24.65 -18.34
N VAL A 287 -16.44 25.68 -17.58
CA VAL A 287 -16.91 26.96 -18.10
C VAL A 287 -16.09 28.08 -17.48
N VAL A 288 -15.63 29.02 -18.30
CA VAL A 288 -14.88 30.19 -17.87
C VAL A 288 -15.67 31.45 -18.19
N PHE A 289 -15.79 32.31 -17.19
CA PHE A 289 -16.36 33.63 -17.27
C PHE A 289 -15.25 34.66 -16.98
N VAL A 290 -15.16 35.70 -17.81
CA VAL A 290 -14.28 36.85 -17.59
C VAL A 290 -15.15 38.09 -17.52
N ASN A 291 -15.06 38.86 -16.43
CA ASN A 291 -15.88 40.05 -16.19
C ASN A 291 -17.39 39.82 -16.42
N GLY A 292 -17.89 38.66 -15.95
CA GLY A 292 -19.30 38.24 -16.07
C GLY A 292 -19.71 37.69 -17.45
N THR A 293 -18.84 37.74 -18.46
CA THR A 293 -19.11 37.21 -19.80
C THR A 293 -18.54 35.80 -19.93
N GLN A 294 -19.32 34.84 -20.43
CA GLN A 294 -18.80 33.50 -20.73
C GLN A 294 -17.82 33.58 -21.91
N THR A 295 -16.55 33.27 -21.67
CA THR A 295 -15.51 33.30 -22.70
C THR A 295 -15.19 31.91 -23.24
N HIS A 296 -15.23 30.88 -22.39
CA HIS A 296 -14.87 29.52 -22.78
C HIS A 296 -15.84 28.49 -22.20
N ARG A 297 -16.12 27.45 -22.98
CA ARG A 297 -16.83 26.24 -22.53
C ARG A 297 -16.22 25.02 -23.21
N MET A 298 -15.78 24.05 -22.41
CA MET A 298 -15.23 22.80 -22.90
C MET A 298 -16.01 21.63 -22.29
N SER A 299 -16.42 20.70 -23.14
CA SER A 299 -16.96 19.42 -22.71
C SER A 299 -15.81 18.44 -22.47
N TRP A 300 -15.89 17.68 -21.39
CA TRP A 300 -14.98 16.59 -21.08
C TRP A 300 -15.57 15.22 -21.45
N GLU A 301 -16.76 15.20 -22.05
CA GLU A 301 -17.37 14.01 -22.65
C GLU A 301 -16.73 13.73 -24.01
N LEU A 302 -15.52 13.19 -23.98
CA LEU A 302 -14.78 12.83 -25.20
C LEU A 302 -15.02 11.35 -25.55
N PRO A 303 -15.33 11.03 -26.82
CA PRO A 303 -15.42 9.65 -27.27
C PRO A 303 -14.11 8.89 -27.04
N GLY A 304 -14.20 7.66 -26.52
CA GLY A 304 -13.04 6.77 -26.37
C GLY A 304 -12.23 6.94 -25.07
N LEU A 305 -12.64 7.84 -24.16
CA LEU A 305 -12.08 7.86 -22.81
C LEU A 305 -12.45 6.59 -22.03
N PRO A 306 -11.52 5.99 -21.29
CA PRO A 306 -11.78 4.83 -20.44
C PRO A 306 -12.69 5.20 -19.25
N TYR A 307 -12.47 6.38 -18.67
CA TYR A 307 -13.24 6.97 -17.58
C TYR A 307 -13.30 8.48 -17.78
N ALA A 308 -14.36 9.13 -17.28
CA ALA A 308 -14.44 10.59 -17.22
C ALA A 308 -13.71 11.14 -15.98
N HIS A 309 -13.57 12.47 -15.91
CA HIS A 309 -13.02 13.13 -14.72
C HIS A 309 -14.03 13.05 -13.57
N LEU A 310 -13.62 12.50 -12.43
CA LEU A 310 -14.48 12.35 -11.25
C LEU A 310 -14.11 13.38 -10.17
N GLY A 311 -15.11 14.05 -9.60
CA GLY A 311 -14.97 14.81 -8.36
C GLY A 311 -15.22 13.90 -7.15
N LEU A 312 -14.17 13.61 -6.39
CA LEU A 312 -14.23 12.80 -5.17
C LEU A 312 -13.39 13.47 -4.07
N PRO A 313 -14.00 13.88 -2.94
CA PRO A 313 -13.24 14.45 -1.84
C PRO A 313 -12.18 13.49 -1.31
N GLN A 314 -11.00 14.02 -0.95
CA GLN A 314 -9.90 13.20 -0.46
C GLN A 314 -10.25 12.32 0.75
N TYR A 315 -11.09 12.76 1.69
CA TYR A 315 -11.48 11.92 2.84
C TYR A 315 -12.27 10.68 2.42
N GLU A 316 -13.08 10.77 1.35
CA GLU A 316 -13.73 9.59 0.75
C GLU A 316 -12.71 8.69 0.06
N THR A 317 -11.75 9.27 -0.67
CA THR A 317 -10.63 8.52 -1.27
C THR A 317 -9.85 7.72 -0.21
N GLU A 318 -9.47 8.37 0.89
CA GLU A 318 -8.75 7.73 2.00
C GLU A 318 -9.59 6.66 2.68
N ARG A 319 -10.89 6.90 2.89
CA ARG A 319 -11.82 5.92 3.44
C ARG A 319 -11.91 4.68 2.55
N ILE A 320 -12.17 4.86 1.25
CA ILE A 320 -12.29 3.77 0.27
C ILE A 320 -10.99 2.95 0.19
N LEU A 321 -9.84 3.62 0.11
CA LEU A 321 -8.54 2.94 0.08
C LEU A 321 -8.24 2.22 1.41
N THR A 322 -8.61 2.80 2.55
CA THR A 322 -8.45 2.17 3.88
C THR A 322 -9.33 0.93 4.01
N ASP A 323 -10.58 1.00 3.55
CA ASP A 323 -11.52 -0.12 3.53
C ASP A 323 -10.97 -1.25 2.63
N ARG A 324 -10.43 -0.88 1.46
CA ARG A 324 -9.76 -1.83 0.56
C ARG A 324 -8.52 -2.44 1.21
N LEU A 325 -7.66 -1.66 1.85
CA LEU A 325 -6.47 -2.16 2.50
C LEU A 325 -6.81 -3.15 3.63
N ALA A 326 -7.88 -2.87 4.39
CA ALA A 326 -8.39 -3.77 5.41
C ALA A 326 -8.88 -5.10 4.82
N THR A 327 -9.40 -5.11 3.59
CA THR A 327 -9.75 -6.36 2.88
C THR A 327 -8.55 -7.25 2.57
N LEU A 328 -7.35 -6.67 2.57
CA LEU A 328 -6.08 -7.36 2.32
C LEU A 328 -5.33 -7.67 3.64
N GLY A 329 -5.97 -7.48 4.80
CA GLY A 329 -5.40 -7.82 6.11
C GLY A 329 -4.51 -6.74 6.73
N VAL A 330 -4.42 -5.55 6.14
CA VAL A 330 -3.57 -4.46 6.62
C VAL A 330 -4.43 -3.29 7.10
N ARG A 331 -4.06 -2.65 8.21
CA ARG A 331 -4.68 -1.38 8.67
C ARG A 331 -3.59 -0.36 9.02
N PRO A 332 -3.80 0.94 8.72
CA PRO A 332 -2.86 1.97 9.14
C PRO A 332 -2.78 2.09 10.65
N GLN A 333 -1.56 2.09 11.19
CA GLN A 333 -1.29 2.41 12.58
C GLN A 333 -1.29 3.93 12.74
N ARG A 334 -2.35 4.46 13.35
CA ARG A 334 -2.50 5.88 13.64
C ARG A 334 -1.87 6.26 14.98
N GLY A 335 -1.56 7.55 15.14
CA GLY A 335 -0.82 8.05 16.29
C GLY A 335 0.63 7.56 16.37
N ALA A 336 1.24 7.23 15.22
CA ALA A 336 2.63 6.78 15.12
C ALA A 336 3.40 7.68 14.16
N GLU A 337 4.31 8.49 14.69
CA GLU A 337 5.14 9.43 13.94
C GLU A 337 6.53 8.86 13.72
N LEU A 338 7.00 8.80 12.47
CA LEU A 338 8.40 8.52 12.19
C LEU A 338 9.26 9.72 12.62
N THR A 339 10.19 9.52 13.54
CA THR A 339 11.09 10.59 14.01
C THR A 339 12.52 10.46 13.51
N GLY A 340 12.95 9.23 13.16
CA GLY A 340 14.28 8.94 12.64
C GLY A 340 14.34 7.62 11.90
N PHE A 341 15.36 7.43 11.06
CA PHE A 341 15.74 6.11 10.56
C PHE A 341 17.24 6.06 10.22
N THR A 342 17.79 4.85 10.19
CA THR A 342 19.08 4.54 9.55
C THR A 342 18.87 3.46 8.50
N GLN A 343 19.71 3.43 7.47
CA GLN A 343 19.65 2.37 6.45
C GLN A 343 21.04 1.77 6.21
N GLY A 344 21.07 0.49 5.84
CA GLY A 344 22.28 -0.25 5.49
C GLY A 344 22.02 -1.30 4.41
N SER A 345 22.97 -2.21 4.20
CA SER A 345 22.82 -3.31 3.23
C SER A 345 21.64 -4.20 3.53
N ASP A 346 21.27 -4.35 4.80
CA ASP A 346 20.33 -5.37 5.28
C ASP A 346 18.92 -4.83 5.53
N GLY A 347 18.67 -3.53 5.31
CA GLY A 347 17.36 -2.92 5.54
C GLY A 347 17.44 -1.50 6.10
N VAL A 348 16.30 -1.04 6.60
CA VAL A 348 16.04 0.24 7.25
C VAL A 348 15.63 -0.02 8.70
N LEU A 349 16.22 0.70 9.64
CA LEU A 349 15.82 0.72 11.04
C LEU A 349 15.15 2.06 11.34
N ALA A 350 13.83 2.05 11.48
CA ALA A 350 13.01 3.23 11.70
C ALA A 350 12.62 3.38 13.18
N THR A 351 12.63 4.61 13.67
CA THR A 351 12.17 4.98 15.01
C THR A 351 10.85 5.72 14.91
N LEU A 352 9.83 5.19 15.59
CA LEU A 352 8.50 5.75 15.71
C LEU A 352 8.31 6.32 17.10
N THR A 353 7.66 7.48 17.20
CA THR A 353 7.09 8.01 18.44
C THR A 353 5.59 7.78 18.42
N LEU A 354 5.07 7.09 19.43
CA LEU A 354 3.65 6.81 19.56
C LEU A 354 2.92 7.95 20.26
N ALA A 355 1.59 7.93 20.21
CA ALA A 355 0.72 8.97 20.79
C ALA A 355 0.90 9.14 22.32
N ASP A 356 1.36 8.09 23.02
CA ASP A 356 1.70 8.13 24.44
C ASP A 356 3.12 8.67 24.72
N GLY A 357 3.85 9.05 23.68
CA GLY A 357 5.24 9.51 23.73
C GLY A 357 6.28 8.40 23.76
N SER A 358 5.88 7.12 23.80
CA SER A 358 6.81 5.99 23.79
C SER A 358 7.50 5.84 22.43
N LEU A 359 8.75 5.37 22.46
CA LEU A 359 9.52 5.08 21.26
C LEU A 359 9.37 3.60 20.89
N ARG A 360 9.17 3.33 19.60
CA ARG A 360 9.23 1.98 19.02
C ARG A 360 10.16 1.93 17.83
N THR A 361 10.84 0.80 17.68
CA THR A 361 11.73 0.56 16.55
C THR A 361 11.10 -0.45 15.60
N VAL A 362 11.16 -0.17 14.30
CA VAL A 362 10.71 -1.05 13.22
C VAL A 362 11.84 -1.29 12.25
N ARG A 363 12.13 -2.56 11.96
CA ARG A 363 13.04 -2.99 10.90
C ARG A 363 12.24 -3.25 9.63
N ALA A 364 12.60 -2.61 8.53
CA ALA A 364 12.00 -2.82 7.23
C ALA A 364 13.05 -3.17 6.17
N GLN A 365 12.71 -3.88 5.09
CA GLN A 365 13.64 -4.01 3.96
C GLN A 365 13.69 -2.71 3.13
N TYR A 366 12.56 -2.03 3.03
CA TYR A 366 12.38 -0.76 2.32
C TYR A 366 11.50 0.21 3.10
N LEU A 367 11.67 1.51 2.86
CA LEU A 367 10.83 2.57 3.42
C LEU A 367 10.30 3.47 2.29
N ILE A 368 8.99 3.75 2.32
CA ILE A 368 8.32 4.68 1.40
C ILE A 368 7.75 5.85 2.21
N GLY A 369 8.29 7.05 1.98
CA GLY A 369 7.80 8.31 2.52
C GLY A 369 6.68 8.87 1.65
N ALA A 370 5.45 8.81 2.17
CA ALA A 370 4.24 9.37 1.61
C ALA A 370 3.59 10.36 2.60
N ASP A 371 4.42 11.01 3.42
CA ASP A 371 4.08 11.84 4.59
C ASP A 371 3.90 13.33 4.27
N GLY A 372 3.66 13.64 3.00
CA GLY A 372 3.15 14.93 2.54
C GLY A 372 4.18 16.06 2.46
N ALA A 373 3.68 17.30 2.39
CA ALA A 373 4.50 18.47 2.11
C ALA A 373 5.61 18.73 3.15
N HIS A 374 5.36 18.35 4.41
CA HIS A 374 6.32 18.44 5.51
C HIS A 374 7.01 17.09 5.78
N SER A 375 7.24 16.31 4.72
CA SER A 375 7.81 14.97 4.80
C SER A 375 9.05 14.92 5.67
N ARG A 376 8.95 14.19 6.77
CA ARG A 376 10.06 13.85 7.66
C ARG A 376 11.01 12.88 6.98
N VAL A 377 10.51 11.99 6.13
CA VAL A 377 11.33 11.08 5.34
C VAL A 377 12.25 11.85 4.39
N ARG A 378 11.70 12.80 3.63
CA ARG A 378 12.48 13.68 2.73
C ARG A 378 13.59 14.40 3.50
N ASP A 379 13.24 15.00 4.63
CA ASP A 379 14.16 15.79 5.43
C ASP A 379 15.29 14.91 6.03
N LEU A 380 14.95 13.73 6.56
CA LEU A 380 15.92 12.76 7.10
C LEU A 380 16.84 12.16 6.04
N LEU A 381 16.35 12.00 4.81
CA LEU A 381 17.13 11.52 3.68
C LEU A 381 18.04 12.62 3.09
N GLY A 382 17.89 13.88 3.53
CA GLY A 382 18.68 15.01 3.07
C GLY A 382 18.36 15.44 1.64
N LEU A 383 17.14 15.17 1.17
CA LEU A 383 16.67 15.59 -0.15
C LEU A 383 16.35 17.09 -0.16
N THR A 384 16.63 17.75 -1.27
CA THR A 384 16.45 19.21 -1.42
C THR A 384 15.61 19.54 -2.64
N PHE A 385 14.88 20.67 -2.60
CA PHE A 385 14.11 21.11 -3.76
C PHE A 385 15.01 21.70 -4.84
N SER A 386 14.98 21.11 -6.04
CA SER A 386 15.71 21.57 -7.22
C SER A 386 15.26 22.98 -7.60
N GLY A 387 16.19 23.94 -7.64
CA GLY A 387 15.88 25.36 -7.89
C GLY A 387 15.26 26.10 -6.69
N GLY A 388 15.18 25.45 -5.52
CA GLY A 388 14.52 25.98 -4.32
C GLY A 388 13.00 25.76 -4.31
N LEU A 389 12.39 25.97 -3.15
CA LEU A 389 10.93 25.90 -3.00
C LEU A 389 10.31 27.23 -3.43
N GLY A 390 9.67 27.24 -4.60
CA GLY A 390 8.94 28.40 -5.08
C GLY A 390 7.63 28.60 -4.31
N ARG A 391 7.24 29.87 -4.12
CA ARG A 391 6.03 30.24 -3.39
C ARG A 391 5.30 31.35 -4.14
N PHE A 392 3.99 31.22 -4.27
CA PHE A 392 3.17 32.33 -4.76
C PHE A 392 3.03 33.38 -3.65
N PRO A 393 3.12 34.69 -3.98
CA PRO A 393 2.97 35.74 -2.99
C PRO A 393 1.54 35.82 -2.44
N GLN A 394 0.54 35.33 -3.18
CA GLN A 394 -0.85 35.33 -2.78
C GLN A 394 -1.18 34.21 -1.78
N LEU A 395 -2.07 34.51 -0.84
CA LEU A 395 -2.80 33.54 -0.04
C LEU A 395 -4.10 33.16 -0.75
N PHE A 396 -4.50 31.91 -0.59
CA PHE A 396 -5.72 31.36 -1.17
C PHE A 396 -6.63 30.85 -0.06
N MET A 397 -7.93 30.94 -0.31
CA MET A 397 -9.00 30.48 0.56
C MET A 397 -9.76 29.35 -0.14
N LEU A 398 -10.07 28.29 0.60
CA LEU A 398 -10.98 27.23 0.19
C LEU A 398 -12.19 27.18 1.13
N ALA A 399 -13.36 26.83 0.60
CA ALA A 399 -14.56 26.60 1.39
C ALA A 399 -15.50 25.59 0.73
N ASP A 400 -16.08 24.69 1.53
CA ASP A 400 -17.18 23.82 1.10
C ASP A 400 -18.51 24.42 1.58
N VAL A 401 -19.33 24.88 0.64
CA VAL A 401 -20.59 25.60 0.89
C VAL A 401 -21.70 25.10 -0.03
N ASP A 402 -22.94 25.36 0.36
CA ASP A 402 -24.07 25.32 -0.57
C ASP A 402 -24.15 26.66 -1.30
N VAL A 403 -24.34 26.63 -2.61
CA VAL A 403 -24.46 27.81 -3.48
C VAL A 403 -25.79 27.74 -4.22
N ASN A 404 -26.60 28.77 -4.06
CA ASN A 404 -27.85 28.95 -4.80
C ASN A 404 -27.62 29.84 -6.02
N TRP A 405 -27.74 29.26 -7.21
CA TRP A 405 -27.55 29.90 -8.51
C TRP A 405 -28.13 29.04 -9.65
N ASP A 406 -28.20 29.60 -10.86
CA ASP A 406 -28.66 28.92 -12.07
C ASP A 406 -27.49 28.65 -13.03
N MET A 407 -26.50 27.89 -12.54
CA MET A 407 -25.32 27.50 -13.32
C MET A 407 -25.40 26.04 -13.78
N PRO A 408 -24.76 25.67 -14.92
CA PRO A 408 -24.86 24.32 -15.44
C PRO A 408 -24.30 23.30 -14.44
N PRO A 409 -25.05 22.22 -14.13
CA PRO A 409 -24.58 21.19 -13.22
C PRO A 409 -23.40 20.42 -13.82
N GLY A 410 -22.60 19.78 -12.96
CA GLY A 410 -21.49 18.92 -13.38
C GLY A 410 -20.28 19.65 -14.00
N HIS A 411 -20.33 20.98 -14.15
CA HIS A 411 -19.22 21.74 -14.71
C HIS A 411 -18.34 22.36 -13.61
N LEU A 412 -17.03 22.34 -13.82
CA LEU A 412 -16.10 23.19 -13.09
C LEU A 412 -16.27 24.63 -13.60
N LEU A 413 -16.59 25.56 -12.71
CA LEU A 413 -16.86 26.95 -13.07
C LEU A 413 -15.69 27.83 -12.64
N ARG A 414 -15.22 28.70 -13.54
CA ARG A 414 -14.19 29.70 -13.25
C ARG A 414 -14.72 31.09 -13.54
N PHE A 415 -14.62 31.98 -12.57
CA PHE A 415 -14.93 33.40 -12.72
C PHE A 415 -13.66 34.19 -12.51
N LEU A 416 -13.27 34.91 -13.54
CA LEU A 416 -12.08 35.72 -13.61
C LEU A 416 -12.51 37.19 -13.68
N HIS A 417 -11.79 38.05 -12.98
CA HIS A 417 -11.99 39.50 -13.03
C HIS A 417 -10.71 40.20 -13.44
N GLU A 418 -10.83 41.04 -14.46
CA GLU A 418 -9.75 41.78 -15.08
C GLU A 418 -10.04 43.28 -15.10
N THR A 419 -9.06 44.06 -14.63
CA THR A 419 -9.07 45.52 -14.72
C THR A 419 -7.80 45.96 -15.47
N ASP A 420 -7.96 46.80 -16.50
CA ASP A 420 -6.86 47.33 -17.32
C ASP A 420 -5.91 46.25 -17.89
N GLY A 421 -6.47 45.10 -18.32
CA GLY A 421 -5.71 43.98 -18.87
C GLY A 421 -4.92 43.18 -17.82
N ARG A 422 -5.22 43.37 -16.52
CA ARG A 422 -4.60 42.62 -15.43
C ARG A 422 -5.65 41.88 -14.61
N MET A 423 -5.45 40.58 -14.44
CA MET A 423 -6.22 39.74 -13.53
C MET A 423 -6.07 40.19 -12.08
N ASP A 424 -7.18 40.51 -11.41
CA ASP A 424 -7.23 40.95 -10.01
C ASP A 424 -8.26 40.19 -9.14
N GLY A 425 -8.99 39.24 -9.73
CA GLY A 425 -9.93 38.38 -9.04
C GLY A 425 -10.08 37.03 -9.72
N MET A 426 -10.18 35.96 -8.93
CA MET A 426 -10.41 34.61 -9.42
C MET A 426 -11.26 33.84 -8.43
N LEU A 427 -12.26 33.12 -8.94
CA LEU A 427 -13.13 32.23 -8.20
C LEU A 427 -13.27 30.94 -9.00
N VAL A 428 -12.96 29.81 -8.38
CA VAL A 428 -13.15 28.47 -8.95
C VAL A 428 -14.17 27.72 -8.10
N CYS A 429 -15.21 27.19 -8.74
CA CYS A 429 -16.26 26.43 -8.09
C CYS A 429 -16.27 25.01 -8.66
N VAL A 430 -15.93 24.03 -7.82
CA VAL A 430 -15.92 22.61 -8.18
C VAL A 430 -17.17 21.97 -7.58
N PRO A 431 -18.06 21.37 -8.39
CA PRO A 431 -19.26 20.73 -7.87
C PRO A 431 -18.87 19.51 -7.03
N LEU A 432 -19.57 19.35 -5.91
CA LEU A 432 -19.45 18.22 -5.00
C LEU A 432 -20.77 17.44 -4.99
N ARG A 433 -20.73 16.20 -4.52
CA ARG A 433 -21.95 15.41 -4.34
C ARG A 433 -22.88 16.09 -3.33
N GLY A 434 -24.11 16.34 -3.77
CA GLY A 434 -25.16 17.03 -3.00
C GLY A 434 -25.77 18.18 -3.80
N GLU A 435 -27.04 18.50 -3.52
CA GLU A 435 -27.72 19.60 -4.20
C GLU A 435 -27.07 20.94 -3.85
N GLY A 436 -26.68 21.70 -4.88
CA GLY A 436 -26.06 23.02 -4.71
C GLY A 436 -24.71 23.02 -4.01
N ARG A 437 -24.04 21.87 -3.82
CA ARG A 437 -22.80 21.80 -3.03
C ARG A 437 -21.57 22.07 -3.90
N TYR A 438 -20.73 23.01 -3.48
CA TYR A 438 -19.49 23.36 -4.19
C TYR A 438 -18.30 23.52 -3.26
N ARG A 439 -17.12 23.13 -3.74
CA ARG A 439 -15.86 23.66 -3.22
C ARG A 439 -15.51 24.94 -3.96
N ILE A 440 -15.37 26.00 -3.19
CA ILE A 440 -14.94 27.32 -3.64
C ILE A 440 -13.45 27.45 -3.40
N ALA A 441 -12.70 27.88 -4.41
CA ALA A 441 -11.30 28.28 -4.31
C ALA A 441 -11.14 29.72 -4.83
N THR A 442 -10.55 30.61 -4.04
CA THR A 442 -10.37 32.02 -4.43
C THR A 442 -9.15 32.63 -3.71
N LEU A 443 -8.82 33.87 -4.02
CA LEU A 443 -7.80 34.63 -3.30
C LEU A 443 -8.29 34.91 -1.88
N ALA A 444 -7.43 34.72 -0.89
CA ALA A 444 -7.79 35.00 0.49
C ALA A 444 -7.99 36.52 0.70
N PRO A 445 -8.95 36.93 1.53
CA PRO A 445 -9.16 38.34 1.89
C PRO A 445 -7.89 39.02 2.46
N PRO A 446 -7.70 40.34 2.23
CA PRO A 446 -6.52 41.09 2.71
C PRO A 446 -6.24 40.95 4.21
N ARG A 447 -7.27 40.75 5.03
CA ARG A 447 -7.15 40.56 6.49
C ARG A 447 -6.27 39.37 6.89
N PHE A 448 -6.20 38.33 6.06
CA PHE A 448 -5.33 37.17 6.32
C PHE A 448 -3.86 37.48 6.07
N PHE A 449 -3.56 38.36 5.11
CA PHE A 449 -2.18 38.84 4.90
C PHE A 449 -1.69 39.71 6.06
N ALA A 450 -2.59 40.46 6.70
CA ALA A 450 -2.23 41.24 7.88
C ALA A 450 -1.83 40.35 9.07
N GLN A 451 -2.44 39.16 9.21
CA GLN A 451 -2.12 38.18 10.27
C GLN A 451 -0.74 37.55 10.11
N THR A 452 -0.21 37.48 8.88
CA THR A 452 1.17 37.00 8.68
C THR A 452 2.21 38.04 9.08
N GLY A 453 1.80 39.28 9.44
CA GLY A 453 2.71 40.36 9.85
C GLY A 453 3.77 40.70 8.79
N GLY A 454 3.47 40.45 7.51
CA GLY A 454 4.43 40.56 6.40
C GLY A 454 5.48 39.45 6.33
N ARG A 455 5.41 38.43 7.20
CA ARG A 455 6.24 37.22 7.12
C ARG A 455 5.62 36.18 6.17
N ASP A 456 6.42 35.21 5.79
CA ASP A 456 5.95 34.09 4.98
C ASP A 456 5.04 33.16 5.78
N ALA A 457 3.83 32.93 5.27
CA ALA A 457 2.99 31.83 5.75
C ALA A 457 3.71 30.49 5.47
N PRO A 458 3.56 29.48 6.36
CA PRO A 458 4.07 28.14 6.10
C PRO A 458 3.56 27.62 4.74
N PRO A 459 4.38 26.86 4.00
CA PRO A 459 3.93 26.23 2.78
C PRO A 459 2.83 25.21 3.10
N GLY A 460 1.71 25.22 2.37
CA GLY A 460 0.57 24.34 2.63
C GLY A 460 -0.57 25.00 3.41
N PHE A 461 -1.46 24.17 3.94
CA PHE A 461 -2.62 24.59 4.74
C PHE A 461 -2.13 24.93 6.15
N SER A 462 -2.45 26.14 6.60
CA SER A 462 -2.00 26.61 7.90
C SER A 462 -3.18 26.61 8.87
N GLU A 463 -3.16 25.68 9.82
CA GLU A 463 -4.05 25.69 11.00
C GLU A 463 -3.73 26.87 11.94
N GLU A 464 -2.60 27.56 11.72
CA GLU A 464 -2.19 28.74 12.48
C GLU A 464 -2.90 30.02 12.02
N LEU A 465 -3.50 30.01 10.82
CA LEU A 465 -4.30 31.13 10.31
C LEU A 465 -5.76 30.94 10.71
N ALA A 466 -6.46 32.05 10.95
CA ALA A 466 -7.89 31.99 11.20
C ALA A 466 -8.63 31.35 10.01
N GLU A 467 -9.67 30.58 10.29
CA GLU A 467 -10.47 29.98 9.23
C GLU A 467 -11.31 31.05 8.50
N PRO A 468 -11.51 30.91 7.17
CA PRO A 468 -12.47 31.72 6.45
C PRO A 468 -13.90 31.54 6.94
N THR A 469 -14.64 32.63 7.05
CA THR A 469 -16.05 32.63 7.44
C THR A 469 -16.95 32.55 6.21
N LEU A 470 -18.25 32.27 6.44
CA LEU A 470 -19.25 32.30 5.37
C LEU A 470 -19.33 33.70 4.74
N ASP A 471 -19.11 34.76 5.52
CA ASP A 471 -19.11 36.14 5.04
C ASP A 471 -17.93 36.41 4.09
N ASP A 472 -16.75 35.84 4.33
CA ASP A 472 -15.62 35.97 3.39
C ASP A 472 -15.94 35.30 2.05
N VAL A 473 -16.56 34.12 2.10
CA VAL A 473 -17.01 33.38 0.90
C VAL A 473 -18.08 34.17 0.16
N GLN A 474 -19.07 34.70 0.88
CA GLN A 474 -20.14 35.51 0.30
C GLN A 474 -19.57 36.79 -0.34
N ALA A 475 -18.60 37.45 0.27
CA ALA A 475 -17.94 38.63 -0.31
C ALA A 475 -17.21 38.30 -1.63
N ALA A 476 -16.56 37.14 -1.72
CA ALA A 476 -15.95 36.68 -2.97
C ALA A 476 -17.00 36.39 -4.05
N LEU A 477 -18.12 35.77 -3.68
CA LEU A 477 -19.24 35.50 -4.59
C LEU A 477 -19.91 36.79 -5.08
N ASP A 478 -20.19 37.75 -4.19
CA ASP A 478 -20.81 39.02 -4.55
C ASP A 478 -19.95 39.83 -5.54
N ARG A 479 -18.62 39.67 -5.46
CA ARG A 479 -17.68 40.32 -6.38
C ARG A 479 -17.55 39.60 -7.73
N LEU A 480 -17.53 38.27 -7.74
CA LEU A 480 -17.05 37.48 -8.89
C LEU A 480 -18.10 36.58 -9.53
N ALA A 481 -19.10 36.10 -8.77
CA ALA A 481 -20.14 35.21 -9.25
C ALA A 481 -21.32 36.00 -9.86
N PRO A 482 -22.31 35.33 -10.50
CA PRO A 482 -23.49 36.02 -11.03
C PRO A 482 -24.23 36.80 -9.93
N PRO A 483 -24.82 37.96 -10.27
CA PRO A 483 -25.58 38.76 -9.30
C PRO A 483 -26.68 37.94 -8.63
N GLY A 484 -26.80 38.05 -7.30
CA GLY A 484 -27.79 37.33 -6.51
C GLY A 484 -27.35 35.95 -6.02
N THR A 485 -26.13 35.49 -6.35
CA THR A 485 -25.57 34.24 -5.83
C THR A 485 -25.48 34.29 -4.29
N ARG A 486 -25.92 33.23 -3.61
CA ARG A 486 -25.87 33.12 -2.14
C ARG A 486 -25.18 31.85 -1.70
N ALA A 487 -24.26 31.97 -0.76
CA ALA A 487 -23.67 30.85 -0.04
C ALA A 487 -24.43 30.57 1.27
N ALA A 488 -24.53 29.30 1.62
CA ALA A 488 -25.06 28.84 2.90
C ALA A 488 -24.29 27.60 3.37
N ASN A 489 -24.51 27.19 4.62
CA ASN A 489 -24.00 25.94 5.18
C ASN A 489 -22.50 25.73 4.96
N LEU A 490 -21.67 26.63 5.52
CA LEU A 490 -20.23 26.45 5.54
C LEU A 490 -19.86 25.18 6.33
N ARG A 491 -19.39 24.16 5.63
CA ARG A 491 -19.05 22.86 6.22
C ARG A 491 -17.58 22.76 6.60
N TRP A 492 -16.73 23.45 5.83
CA TRP A 492 -15.30 23.47 6.02
C TRP A 492 -14.71 24.67 5.27
N SER A 493 -13.65 25.25 5.80
CA SER A 493 -12.86 26.27 5.12
C SER A 493 -11.41 26.23 5.56
N SER A 494 -10.51 26.76 4.73
CA SER A 494 -9.12 26.92 5.11
C SER A 494 -8.39 27.96 4.27
N VAL A 495 -7.30 28.50 4.81
CA VAL A 495 -6.36 29.37 4.11
C VAL A 495 -5.04 28.65 3.92
N PHE A 496 -4.45 28.80 2.74
CA PHE A 496 -3.20 28.16 2.40
C PHE A 496 -2.36 29.01 1.47
N ARG A 497 -1.05 28.74 1.46
CA ARG A 497 -0.12 29.31 0.49
C ARG A 497 0.31 28.23 -0.51
N ILE A 498 0.20 28.56 -1.78
CA ILE A 498 0.66 27.68 -2.86
C ILE A 498 2.18 27.69 -2.87
N SER A 499 2.76 26.51 -2.73
CA SER A 499 4.18 26.26 -2.93
C SER A 499 4.37 25.26 -4.05
N HIS A 500 5.48 25.37 -4.76
CA HIS A 500 5.83 24.44 -5.82
C HIS A 500 7.32 24.11 -5.78
N GLY A 501 7.65 22.87 -6.12
CA GLY A 501 9.02 22.40 -6.12
C GLY A 501 9.07 20.90 -6.33
N ILE A 502 10.22 20.41 -6.74
CA ILE A 502 10.49 18.99 -6.88
C ILE A 502 11.81 18.67 -6.22
N VAL A 503 11.90 17.53 -5.54
CA VAL A 503 13.15 17.08 -4.93
C VAL A 503 14.22 16.74 -5.99
N ASP A 504 15.49 16.91 -5.62
CA ASP A 504 16.66 16.57 -6.41
C ASP A 504 16.76 15.08 -6.72
N ARG A 505 16.26 14.22 -5.81
CA ARG A 505 16.16 12.77 -6.01
C ARG A 505 14.89 12.20 -5.38
N TYR A 506 14.33 11.15 -5.98
CA TYR A 506 13.10 10.49 -5.51
C TYR A 506 13.37 9.38 -4.50
N GLY A 507 14.63 9.01 -4.28
CA GLY A 507 15.03 8.06 -3.27
C GLY A 507 16.54 7.89 -3.21
N HIS A 508 16.99 7.14 -2.21
CA HIS A 508 18.39 6.73 -2.09
C HIS A 508 18.49 5.43 -1.29
N GLY A 509 19.14 4.42 -1.89
CA GLY A 509 19.29 3.11 -1.28
C GLY A 509 17.95 2.38 -1.15
N ARG A 510 17.50 2.20 0.09
CA ARG A 510 16.28 1.47 0.45
C ARG A 510 15.10 2.39 0.81
N VAL A 511 15.28 3.69 0.67
CA VAL A 511 14.32 4.72 1.11
C VAL A 511 13.90 5.57 -0.09
N PHE A 512 12.60 5.70 -0.30
CA PHE A 512 11.98 6.43 -1.41
C PHE A 512 10.96 7.44 -0.90
N VAL A 513 10.69 8.51 -1.66
CA VAL A 513 9.61 9.47 -1.40
C VAL A 513 8.62 9.49 -2.57
N ALA A 514 7.34 9.75 -2.30
CA ALA A 514 6.27 9.78 -3.30
C ALA A 514 5.21 10.85 -3.00
N GLY A 515 4.53 11.37 -4.04
CA GLY A 515 3.51 12.42 -3.90
C GLY A 515 4.07 13.73 -3.34
N ASP A 516 3.30 14.39 -2.48
CA ASP A 516 3.67 15.67 -1.83
C ASP A 516 5.03 15.65 -1.09
N ALA A 517 5.54 14.45 -0.74
CA ALA A 517 6.87 14.29 -0.17
C ALA A 517 8.00 14.52 -1.20
N ALA A 518 7.75 14.21 -2.47
CA ALA A 518 8.69 14.33 -3.59
C ALA A 518 8.46 15.61 -4.42
N HIS A 519 7.21 15.98 -4.66
CA HIS A 519 6.87 17.14 -5.49
C HIS A 519 5.69 17.90 -4.92
N LEU A 520 5.77 19.22 -4.99
CA LEU A 520 4.70 20.13 -4.61
C LEU A 520 4.25 20.87 -5.86
N HIS A 521 2.94 20.86 -6.08
CA HIS A 521 2.33 21.51 -7.23
C HIS A 521 1.30 22.56 -6.78
N PRO A 522 1.08 23.60 -7.58
CA PRO A 522 -0.11 24.40 -7.47
C PRO A 522 -1.38 23.54 -7.59
N PRO A 523 -2.46 23.85 -6.85
CA PRO A 523 -3.74 23.13 -6.94
C PRO A 523 -4.43 23.27 -8.31
N ALA A 524 -3.94 24.18 -9.18
CA ALA A 524 -4.45 24.35 -10.53
C ALA A 524 -4.40 23.01 -11.30
N GLY A 525 -5.56 22.54 -11.77
CA GLY A 525 -5.69 21.28 -12.50
C GLY A 525 -5.81 20.01 -11.64
N GLY A 526 -5.85 20.11 -10.30
CA GLY A 526 -6.10 18.97 -9.41
C GLY A 526 -5.02 17.88 -9.46
N GLN A 527 -3.77 18.24 -9.79
CA GLN A 527 -2.73 17.29 -10.17
C GLN A 527 -2.12 16.52 -8.98
N GLY A 528 -1.91 17.17 -7.83
CA GLY A 528 -1.09 16.62 -6.73
C GLY A 528 -1.45 15.19 -6.27
N MET A 529 -2.74 14.94 -5.95
CA MET A 529 -3.18 13.61 -5.51
C MET A 529 -3.02 12.55 -6.60
N ASN A 530 -3.37 12.88 -7.85
CA ASN A 530 -3.29 11.95 -8.97
C ASN A 530 -1.85 11.58 -9.30
N THR A 531 -0.93 12.55 -9.31
CA THR A 531 0.50 12.31 -9.51
C THR A 531 1.07 11.43 -8.39
N GLY A 532 0.70 11.70 -7.13
CA GLY A 532 1.13 10.87 -6.00
C GLY A 532 0.62 9.44 -6.06
N ILE A 533 -0.63 9.21 -6.46
CA ILE A 533 -1.17 7.86 -6.71
C ILE A 533 -0.37 7.15 -7.82
N GLN A 534 -0.04 7.87 -8.89
CA GLN A 534 0.77 7.32 -9.99
C GLN A 534 2.22 6.99 -9.57
N ASP A 535 2.82 7.78 -8.68
CA ASP A 535 4.13 7.47 -8.11
C ASP A 535 4.10 6.17 -7.30
N ALA A 536 3.10 6.03 -6.41
CA ALA A 536 2.90 4.82 -5.62
C ALA A 536 2.66 3.59 -6.51
N TRP A 537 1.84 3.74 -7.54
CA TRP A 537 1.55 2.71 -8.54
C TRP A 537 2.81 2.25 -9.30
N ASN A 538 3.67 3.20 -9.71
CA ASN A 538 4.93 2.90 -10.39
C ASN A 538 5.96 2.25 -9.45
N LEU A 539 6.08 2.74 -8.22
CA LEU A 539 7.10 2.28 -7.27
C LEU A 539 6.79 0.90 -6.68
N ALA A 540 5.54 0.64 -6.33
CA ALA A 540 5.18 -0.53 -5.51
C ALA A 540 5.49 -1.88 -6.18
N TRP A 541 5.27 -2.02 -7.51
CA TRP A 541 5.60 -3.28 -8.19
C TRP A 541 7.11 -3.53 -8.26
N LYS A 542 7.91 -2.46 -8.37
CA LYS A 542 9.38 -2.52 -8.39
C LYS A 542 9.92 -2.92 -7.02
N VAL A 543 9.41 -2.30 -5.96
CA VAL A 543 9.74 -2.66 -4.58
C VAL A 543 9.33 -4.10 -4.28
N ALA A 544 8.15 -4.55 -4.74
CA ALA A 544 7.72 -5.93 -4.55
C ALA A 544 8.68 -6.95 -5.19
N LEU A 545 9.16 -6.69 -6.41
CA LEU A 545 10.18 -7.55 -7.03
C LEU A 545 11.52 -7.49 -6.26
N ALA A 546 11.88 -6.34 -5.70
CA ALA A 546 13.11 -6.19 -4.93
C ALA A 546 13.04 -6.96 -3.60
N VAL A 547 11.93 -6.87 -2.87
CA VAL A 547 11.66 -7.67 -1.65
C VAL A 547 11.74 -9.16 -1.93
N ARG A 548 11.20 -9.63 -3.06
CA ARG A 548 11.26 -11.04 -3.46
C ARG A 548 12.63 -11.50 -3.95
N GLY A 549 13.61 -10.60 -4.02
CA GLY A 549 14.93 -10.89 -4.59
C GLY A 549 14.87 -11.23 -6.07
N LEU A 550 13.94 -10.64 -6.82
CA LEU A 550 13.77 -10.83 -8.27
C LEU A 550 14.22 -9.62 -9.07
N ALA A 551 14.25 -8.43 -8.46
CA ALA A 551 14.64 -7.19 -9.14
C ALA A 551 16.07 -7.24 -9.69
N ALA A 552 16.24 -6.76 -10.92
CA ALA A 552 17.54 -6.45 -11.46
C ALA A 552 18.16 -5.22 -10.74
N PRO A 553 19.50 -5.08 -10.70
CA PRO A 553 20.17 -4.02 -9.93
C PRO A 553 19.71 -2.58 -10.21
N GLY A 554 19.31 -2.25 -11.44
CA GLY A 554 18.84 -0.90 -11.81
C GLY A 554 17.32 -0.71 -11.77
N LEU A 555 16.54 -1.71 -11.35
CA LEU A 555 15.08 -1.64 -11.42
C LEU A 555 14.53 -0.51 -10.55
N LEU A 556 15.02 -0.35 -9.33
CA LEU A 556 14.52 0.69 -8.41
C LEU A 556 14.94 2.09 -8.86
N ASP A 557 16.12 2.25 -9.46
CA ASP A 557 16.59 3.53 -10.00
C ASP A 557 15.68 4.06 -11.13
N SER A 558 15.03 3.15 -11.86
CA SER A 558 14.05 3.53 -12.88
C SER A 558 12.84 4.30 -12.32
N TYR A 559 12.54 4.22 -11.02
CA TYR A 559 11.46 5.02 -10.42
C TYR A 559 11.74 6.52 -10.58
N GLU A 560 12.96 6.96 -10.27
CA GLU A 560 13.35 8.36 -10.44
C GLU A 560 13.39 8.73 -11.92
N ALA A 561 14.01 7.88 -12.75
CA ALA A 561 14.13 8.13 -14.19
C ALA A 561 12.77 8.29 -14.89
N GLU A 562 11.73 7.61 -14.38
CA GLU A 562 10.38 7.66 -14.94
C GLU A 562 9.49 8.75 -14.32
N ARG A 563 9.56 8.97 -13.00
CA ARG A 563 8.57 9.81 -12.29
C ARG A 563 9.04 11.23 -12.01
N ARG A 564 10.36 11.48 -11.96
CA ARG A 564 10.91 12.81 -11.71
C ARG A 564 10.72 13.77 -12.90
N PRO A 565 10.98 13.37 -14.17
CA PRO A 565 10.72 14.24 -15.32
C PRO A 565 9.25 14.66 -15.43
N GLU A 566 8.33 13.74 -15.14
CA GLU A 566 6.89 14.01 -15.11
C GLU A 566 6.51 15.02 -14.02
N GLY A 567 7.07 14.86 -12.83
CA GLY A 567 6.93 15.85 -11.75
C GLY A 567 7.45 17.24 -12.18
N GLU A 568 8.59 17.30 -12.86
CA GLU A 568 9.17 18.54 -13.39
C GLU A 568 8.27 19.19 -14.43
N GLU A 569 7.73 18.42 -15.38
CA GLU A 569 6.81 18.93 -16.40
C GLU A 569 5.56 19.52 -15.77
N ILE A 570 4.95 18.82 -14.81
CA ILE A 570 3.74 19.27 -14.11
C ILE A 570 4.01 20.56 -13.33
N VAL A 571 5.13 20.65 -12.59
CA VAL A 571 5.53 21.90 -11.91
C VAL A 571 5.70 23.02 -12.93
N GLY A 572 6.46 22.78 -14.00
CA GLY A 572 6.75 23.79 -15.02
C GLY A 572 5.50 24.27 -15.75
N ARG A 573 4.56 23.37 -16.06
CA ARG A 573 3.30 23.69 -16.75
C ARG A 573 2.34 24.45 -15.85
N ALA A 574 2.22 24.06 -14.58
CA ALA A 574 1.37 24.76 -13.61
C ALA A 574 1.81 26.21 -13.40
N VAL A 575 3.13 26.47 -13.46
CA VAL A 575 3.66 27.84 -13.47
C VAL A 575 3.25 28.58 -14.76
N ARG A 576 3.44 27.99 -15.95
CA ARG A 576 3.08 28.64 -17.23
C ARG A 576 1.58 28.96 -17.36
N LEU A 577 0.70 28.04 -16.98
CA LEU A 577 -0.76 28.21 -17.02
C LEU A 577 -1.27 29.32 -16.09
N ALA A 578 -0.50 29.72 -15.07
CA ALA A 578 -0.83 30.88 -14.25
C ALA A 578 -0.56 32.22 -14.97
N PHE A 579 0.09 32.22 -16.14
CA PHE A 579 0.63 33.42 -16.78
C PHE A 579 0.35 33.58 -18.30
N THR A 580 -0.44 32.70 -18.95
CA THR A 580 -0.70 32.81 -20.42
C THR A 580 -2.13 32.42 -20.82
N ASP A 581 -2.68 33.12 -21.81
CA ASP A 581 -4.12 33.13 -22.18
C ASP A 581 -4.42 32.54 -23.59
N GLU A 582 -3.49 31.76 -24.16
CA GLU A 582 -3.65 31.19 -25.52
C GLU A 582 -4.10 29.73 -25.48
N LEU A 583 -5.29 29.43 -26.01
CA LEU A 583 -5.81 28.07 -26.20
C LEU A 583 -6.38 27.89 -27.62
N ASP A 584 -5.71 27.14 -28.49
CA ASP A 584 -6.25 26.65 -29.77
C ASP A 584 -7.11 25.39 -29.55
N ARG A 585 -8.19 25.24 -30.33
CA ARG A 585 -9.18 24.17 -30.18
C ARG A 585 -8.64 22.78 -30.49
N ALA A 586 -7.67 22.64 -31.41
CA ALA A 586 -6.99 21.37 -31.66
C ALA A 586 -6.00 21.00 -30.53
N ASP A 587 -5.53 22.00 -29.79
CA ASP A 587 -4.70 21.81 -28.60
C ASP A 587 -5.52 21.44 -27.36
N LEU A 588 -6.81 21.79 -27.29
CA LEU A 588 -7.67 21.54 -26.13
C LEU A 588 -7.88 20.05 -25.80
N GLU A 589 -8.16 19.21 -26.80
CA GLU A 589 -8.34 17.76 -26.58
C GLU A 589 -7.03 17.13 -26.11
N ARG A 590 -5.94 17.42 -26.82
CA ARG A 590 -4.60 16.92 -26.45
C ARG A 590 -4.18 17.41 -25.07
N GLN A 591 -4.46 18.67 -24.74
CA GLN A 591 -4.21 19.24 -23.43
C GLN A 591 -5.02 18.53 -22.35
N PHE A 592 -6.31 18.27 -22.59
CA PHE A 592 -7.14 17.53 -21.65
C PHE A 592 -6.59 16.12 -21.42
N LEU A 593 -6.23 15.39 -22.48
CA LEU A 593 -5.63 14.06 -22.36
C LEU A 593 -4.29 14.08 -21.59
N GLN A 594 -3.45 15.10 -21.81
CA GLN A 594 -2.22 15.32 -21.04
C GLN A 594 -2.53 15.59 -19.56
N GLU A 595 -3.48 16.49 -19.26
CA GLU A 595 -3.88 16.84 -17.89
C GLU A 595 -4.53 15.67 -17.14
N MET A 596 -5.19 14.76 -17.85
CA MET A 596 -5.75 13.52 -17.32
C MET A 596 -4.74 12.36 -17.25
N SER A 597 -3.46 12.64 -17.54
CA SER A 597 -2.34 11.69 -17.57
C SER A 597 -2.55 10.50 -18.52
N LEU A 598 -3.32 10.68 -19.60
CA LEU A 598 -3.55 9.63 -20.61
C LEU A 598 -2.47 9.58 -21.69
N LEU A 599 -1.68 10.66 -21.83
CA LEU A 599 -0.54 10.76 -22.75
C LEU A 599 0.83 10.54 -22.07
N LEU A 600 0.82 10.14 -20.81
CA LEU A 600 2.02 9.81 -20.04
C LEU A 600 2.84 8.73 -20.76
N SER A 601 4.13 8.98 -20.94
CA SER A 601 5.06 8.06 -21.61
C SER A 601 6.39 7.98 -20.88
N TYR A 602 6.86 6.75 -20.68
CA TYR A 602 8.18 6.45 -20.13
C TYR A 602 9.19 6.08 -21.22
N ALA A 603 9.12 6.74 -22.38
CA ALA A 603 9.95 6.42 -23.55
C ALA A 603 11.47 6.49 -23.25
N ASP A 604 11.88 7.36 -22.34
CA ASP A 604 13.28 7.52 -21.92
C ASP A 604 13.68 6.57 -20.77
N SER A 605 12.79 5.67 -20.35
CA SER A 605 13.07 4.71 -19.29
C SER A 605 14.15 3.71 -19.68
N PRO A 606 15.08 3.36 -18.78
CA PRO A 606 16.05 2.30 -19.04
C PRO A 606 15.41 0.90 -19.12
N LEU A 607 14.12 0.76 -18.80
CA LEU A 607 13.42 -0.53 -18.83
C LEU A 607 12.75 -0.83 -20.17
N VAL A 608 12.65 0.17 -21.06
CA VAL A 608 11.87 0.05 -22.28
C VAL A 608 12.74 -0.25 -23.50
N GLY A 609 12.17 -0.93 -24.50
CA GLY A 609 12.90 -1.20 -25.74
C GLY A 609 12.04 -1.80 -26.84
N GLU A 610 12.61 -1.93 -28.03
CA GLU A 610 11.95 -2.57 -29.16
C GLU A 610 12.94 -3.31 -30.06
N CYS A 611 12.41 -4.26 -30.83
CA CYS A 611 13.14 -4.92 -31.91
C CYS A 611 12.23 -5.06 -33.12
N VAL A 612 12.40 -4.18 -34.10
CA VAL A 612 11.56 -4.14 -35.30
C VAL A 612 12.45 -4.28 -36.53
N THR A 613 12.15 -5.23 -37.41
CA THR A 613 12.95 -5.46 -38.63
C THR A 613 12.53 -4.55 -39.79
N ASP A 614 11.25 -4.20 -39.85
CA ASP A 614 10.69 -3.26 -40.81
C ASP A 614 10.53 -1.88 -40.14
N PRO A 615 11.14 -0.80 -40.65
CA PRO A 615 10.99 0.55 -40.11
C PRO A 615 9.54 1.03 -40.00
N ASP A 616 8.64 0.52 -40.85
CA ASP A 616 7.21 0.85 -40.82
C ASP A 616 6.40 -0.11 -39.92
N GLY A 617 7.05 -1.18 -39.40
CA GLY A 617 6.46 -2.14 -38.49
C GLY A 617 6.08 -1.50 -37.15
N LEU A 618 4.89 -1.82 -36.63
CA LEU A 618 4.37 -1.29 -35.36
C LEU A 618 4.23 0.24 -35.28
N LEU A 619 4.36 0.97 -36.40
CA LEU A 619 4.34 2.44 -36.42
C LEU A 619 3.03 3.02 -35.87
N ALA A 620 1.91 2.33 -36.12
CA ALA A 620 0.58 2.72 -35.64
C ALA A 620 0.29 2.28 -34.20
N GLY A 621 1.15 1.46 -33.60
CA GLY A 621 0.99 0.94 -32.25
C GLY A 621 1.66 1.81 -31.17
N PRO A 622 1.32 1.57 -29.88
CA PRO A 622 1.96 2.26 -28.76
C PRO A 622 3.46 1.98 -28.73
N ARG A 623 4.28 2.99 -28.46
CA ARG A 623 5.73 2.85 -28.35
C ARG A 623 6.10 2.27 -26.98
N PRO A 624 7.31 1.71 -26.82
CA PRO A 624 7.83 1.37 -25.51
C PRO A 624 7.83 2.62 -24.61
N GLY A 625 7.30 2.49 -23.40
CA GLY A 625 7.05 3.57 -22.46
C GLY A 625 5.62 4.11 -22.47
N ASP A 626 4.88 3.99 -23.57
CA ASP A 626 3.51 4.50 -23.66
C ASP A 626 2.54 3.65 -22.84
N ARG A 627 1.47 4.29 -22.33
CA ARG A 627 0.31 3.60 -21.75
C ARG A 627 -0.30 2.65 -22.80
N ALA A 628 -0.50 1.39 -22.43
CA ALA A 628 -1.13 0.39 -23.30
C ALA A 628 -2.61 0.76 -23.57
N PRO A 629 -3.02 1.03 -24.83
CA PRO A 629 -4.41 1.34 -25.17
C PRO A 629 -5.34 0.17 -24.86
N ASP A 630 -6.48 0.45 -24.22
CA ASP A 630 -7.48 -0.59 -24.02
C ASP A 630 -8.37 -0.74 -25.26
N LEU A 631 -8.98 -1.91 -25.41
CA LEU A 631 -9.88 -2.26 -26.51
C LEU A 631 -10.87 -3.32 -26.05
N GLY A 632 -12.03 -3.42 -26.68
CA GLY A 632 -13.19 -4.17 -26.16
C GLY A 632 -13.65 -5.34 -27.01
N GLY A 633 -12.93 -5.68 -28.08
CA GLY A 633 -13.37 -6.64 -29.10
C GLY A 633 -12.86 -8.08 -28.96
N LEU A 634 -12.10 -8.42 -27.92
CA LEU A 634 -11.42 -9.72 -27.83
C LEU A 634 -12.38 -10.86 -27.50
N ARG A 635 -12.07 -12.07 -27.97
CA ARG A 635 -12.91 -13.26 -27.76
C ARG A 635 -12.10 -14.43 -27.25
N ARG A 636 -12.64 -15.18 -26.30
CA ARG A 636 -12.04 -16.41 -25.76
C ARG A 636 -13.04 -17.54 -25.80
N GLN A 637 -12.59 -18.73 -26.18
CA GLN A 637 -13.45 -19.91 -26.20
C GLN A 637 -14.06 -20.16 -24.82
N GLY A 638 -15.38 -20.40 -24.78
CA GLY A 638 -16.14 -20.60 -23.54
C GLY A 638 -16.58 -19.32 -22.83
N VAL A 639 -16.17 -18.13 -23.28
CA VAL A 639 -16.61 -16.84 -22.73
C VAL A 639 -17.74 -16.26 -23.59
N GLY A 640 -18.91 -16.05 -22.99
CA GLY A 640 -20.13 -15.60 -23.69
C GLY A 640 -20.18 -14.10 -24.04
N HIS A 641 -19.25 -13.30 -23.53
CA HIS A 641 -19.14 -11.86 -23.77
C HIS A 641 -17.77 -11.49 -24.36
N PRO A 642 -17.63 -10.34 -25.03
CA PRO A 642 -16.31 -9.88 -25.43
C PRO A 642 -15.47 -9.54 -24.19
N LEU A 643 -14.15 -9.65 -24.35
CA LEU A 643 -13.15 -9.28 -23.36
C LEU A 643 -12.50 -7.97 -23.76
N ARG A 644 -12.14 -7.20 -22.75
CA ARG A 644 -11.22 -6.07 -22.89
C ARG A 644 -9.79 -6.57 -22.92
N LEU A 645 -8.87 -5.81 -23.52
CA LEU A 645 -7.45 -6.11 -23.37
C LEU A 645 -7.02 -6.03 -21.90
N ARG A 646 -7.58 -5.06 -21.16
CA ARG A 646 -7.42 -4.97 -19.71
C ARG A 646 -7.81 -6.22 -18.94
N ASP A 647 -8.83 -6.97 -19.39
CA ASP A 647 -9.19 -8.23 -18.71
C ASP A 647 -8.06 -9.27 -18.78
N LEU A 648 -7.12 -9.12 -19.73
CA LEU A 648 -5.93 -9.98 -19.86
C LEU A 648 -4.73 -9.42 -19.12
N THR A 649 -4.56 -8.09 -19.12
CA THR A 649 -3.40 -7.41 -18.53
C THR A 649 -3.60 -7.03 -17.06
N ALA A 650 -4.82 -7.15 -16.55
CA ALA A 650 -5.16 -6.82 -15.18
C ALA A 650 -4.46 -7.75 -14.18
N GLY A 651 -4.08 -7.20 -13.03
CA GLY A 651 -3.44 -7.93 -11.96
C GLY A 651 -2.10 -7.33 -11.54
N THR A 652 -1.20 -8.18 -11.03
CA THR A 652 0.05 -7.75 -10.39
C THR A 652 1.32 -8.09 -11.18
N ARG A 653 1.17 -8.79 -12.31
CA ARG A 653 2.26 -9.37 -13.11
C ARG A 653 2.41 -8.64 -14.43
N HIS A 654 3.54 -8.84 -15.08
CA HIS A 654 3.70 -8.43 -16.47
C HIS A 654 2.83 -9.33 -17.36
N THR A 655 2.43 -8.82 -18.53
CA THR A 655 1.65 -9.59 -19.51
C THR A 655 2.35 -9.58 -20.86
N LEU A 656 2.74 -10.75 -21.34
CA LEU A 656 3.28 -10.97 -22.67
C LEU A 656 2.13 -11.28 -23.65
N LEU A 657 1.84 -10.34 -24.54
CA LEU A 657 0.86 -10.46 -25.60
C LEU A 657 1.59 -10.85 -26.89
N LEU A 658 1.42 -12.10 -27.31
CA LEU A 658 1.95 -12.61 -28.57
C LEU A 658 0.86 -12.55 -29.63
N TYR A 659 1.17 -12.08 -30.83
CA TYR A 659 0.19 -11.98 -31.91
C TYR A 659 0.61 -12.82 -33.12
N ALA A 660 -0.37 -13.46 -33.76
CA ALA A 660 -0.19 -14.11 -35.06
C ALA A 660 -1.44 -13.89 -35.95
N ASP A 661 -1.22 -13.55 -37.22
CA ASP A 661 -2.26 -13.54 -38.25
C ASP A 661 -2.07 -14.67 -39.29
N ALA A 662 -2.96 -14.74 -40.29
CA ALA A 662 -2.90 -15.76 -41.33
C ALA A 662 -1.64 -15.70 -42.22
N SER A 663 -0.88 -14.61 -42.17
CA SER A 663 0.40 -14.47 -42.89
C SER A 663 1.62 -14.87 -42.04
N ALA A 664 1.41 -15.21 -40.76
CA ALA A 664 2.47 -15.64 -39.86
C ALA A 664 3.20 -16.89 -40.37
N ASP A 665 4.52 -16.92 -40.21
CA ASP A 665 5.32 -18.13 -40.42
C ASP A 665 4.87 -19.24 -39.44
N PRO A 666 4.40 -20.41 -39.94
CA PRO A 666 3.99 -21.52 -39.08
C PRO A 666 5.07 -21.97 -38.10
N ALA A 667 6.36 -21.86 -38.46
CA ALA A 667 7.46 -22.22 -37.57
C ALA A 667 7.56 -21.26 -36.38
N ALA A 668 7.34 -19.96 -36.60
CA ALA A 668 7.33 -18.96 -35.54
C ALA A 668 6.16 -19.18 -34.57
N VAL A 669 4.97 -19.51 -35.08
CA VAL A 669 3.79 -19.85 -34.25
C VAL A 669 4.04 -21.14 -33.45
N ALA A 670 4.67 -22.16 -34.06
CA ALA A 670 5.00 -23.40 -33.37
C ALA A 670 6.04 -23.23 -32.24
N ALA A 671 6.87 -22.18 -32.28
CA ALA A 671 7.87 -21.89 -31.26
C ALA A 671 7.29 -21.16 -30.01
N VAL A 672 6.09 -20.57 -30.12
CA VAL A 672 5.45 -19.78 -29.05
C VAL A 672 5.37 -20.51 -27.70
N PRO A 673 4.96 -21.80 -27.60
CA PRO A 673 4.91 -22.51 -26.32
C PRO A 673 6.28 -22.59 -25.63
N GLY A 674 7.34 -22.82 -26.39
CA GLY A 674 8.71 -22.87 -25.87
C GLY A 674 9.15 -21.52 -25.32
N LEU A 675 8.87 -20.43 -26.06
CA LEU A 675 9.13 -19.07 -25.61
C LEU A 675 8.39 -18.75 -24.29
N CYS A 676 7.12 -19.13 -24.17
CA CYS A 676 6.34 -18.90 -22.95
C CYS A 676 6.92 -19.66 -21.75
N ALA A 677 7.37 -20.90 -21.96
CA ALA A 677 8.02 -21.69 -20.92
C ALA A 677 9.35 -21.06 -20.49
N ASP A 678 10.17 -20.60 -21.44
CA ASP A 678 11.44 -19.90 -21.17
C ASP A 678 11.21 -18.62 -20.37
N VAL A 679 10.23 -17.79 -20.78
CA VAL A 679 9.86 -16.54 -20.08
C VAL A 679 9.38 -16.84 -18.66
N ARG A 680 8.52 -17.85 -18.48
CA ARG A 680 8.04 -18.25 -17.15
C ARG A 680 9.17 -18.72 -16.23
N ALA A 681 10.13 -19.49 -16.77
CA ALA A 681 11.29 -19.94 -16.01
C ALA A 681 12.23 -18.77 -15.64
N LEU A 682 12.54 -17.90 -16.61
CA LEU A 682 13.40 -16.73 -16.42
C LEU A 682 12.86 -15.78 -15.36
N THR A 683 11.56 -15.53 -15.39
CA THR A 683 10.88 -14.55 -14.51
C THR A 683 10.29 -15.17 -13.26
N ARG A 684 10.49 -16.48 -13.03
CA ARG A 684 9.90 -17.26 -11.93
C ARG A 684 8.37 -17.13 -11.85
N GLY A 685 7.72 -16.96 -13.00
CA GLY A 685 6.26 -16.83 -13.10
C GLY A 685 5.70 -15.42 -12.87
N GLU A 686 6.52 -14.38 -12.94
CA GLU A 686 6.08 -12.97 -12.84
C GLU A 686 5.58 -12.36 -14.17
N VAL A 687 5.51 -13.19 -15.23
CA VAL A 687 4.95 -12.83 -16.54
C VAL A 687 3.88 -13.84 -16.93
N ASP A 688 2.65 -13.36 -17.12
CA ASP A 688 1.57 -14.12 -17.76
C ASP A 688 1.67 -13.97 -19.28
N ALA A 689 1.26 -14.98 -20.06
CA ALA A 689 1.40 -14.97 -21.51
C ALA A 689 0.11 -15.38 -22.21
N TYR A 690 -0.26 -14.64 -23.27
CA TYR A 690 -1.44 -14.88 -24.09
C TYR A 690 -1.06 -14.87 -25.57
N LEU A 691 -1.67 -15.78 -26.35
CA LEU A 691 -1.58 -15.77 -27.80
C LEU A 691 -2.85 -15.19 -28.41
N LEU A 692 -2.72 -14.04 -29.04
CA LEU A 692 -3.75 -13.33 -29.77
C LEU A 692 -3.70 -13.75 -31.25
N LEU A 693 -4.83 -14.25 -31.76
CA LEU A 693 -4.96 -14.68 -33.14
C LEU A 693 -5.88 -13.74 -33.91
N SER A 694 -5.51 -13.41 -35.14
CA SER A 694 -6.42 -12.73 -36.06
C SER A 694 -7.66 -13.60 -36.34
N PRO A 695 -8.75 -13.02 -36.88
CA PRO A 695 -9.98 -13.77 -37.18
C PRO A 695 -9.73 -14.98 -38.10
N ASP A 696 -8.83 -14.80 -39.06
CA ASP A 696 -8.54 -15.77 -40.13
C ASP A 696 -7.36 -16.70 -39.79
N ALA A 697 -6.72 -16.52 -38.64
CA ALA A 697 -5.63 -17.38 -38.20
C ALA A 697 -6.17 -18.73 -37.69
N GLY A 698 -5.50 -19.81 -38.13
CA GLY A 698 -5.79 -21.18 -37.70
C GLY A 698 -5.50 -21.39 -36.21
N GLU A 699 -6.21 -22.33 -35.58
CA GLU A 699 -5.95 -22.64 -34.17
C GLU A 699 -4.64 -23.43 -34.00
N PRO A 700 -3.79 -23.02 -33.06
CA PRO A 700 -2.61 -23.80 -32.70
C PRO A 700 -3.03 -25.08 -31.95
N GLY A 701 -2.12 -26.04 -31.87
CA GLY A 701 -2.34 -27.30 -31.15
C GLY A 701 -2.50 -27.11 -29.63
N SER A 702 -2.82 -28.20 -28.93
CA SER A 702 -3.16 -28.22 -27.49
C SER A 702 -2.06 -27.76 -26.51
N SER A 703 -0.83 -27.52 -26.98
CA SER A 703 0.29 -27.01 -26.17
C SER A 703 0.40 -25.48 -26.16
N ALA A 704 -0.49 -24.77 -26.84
CA ALA A 704 -0.48 -23.31 -26.88
C ALA A 704 -0.72 -22.67 -25.49
N PRO A 705 -0.15 -21.48 -25.22
CA PRO A 705 -0.59 -20.65 -24.10
C PRO A 705 -2.08 -20.28 -24.27
N PRO A 706 -2.75 -19.73 -23.24
CA PRO A 706 -4.13 -19.27 -23.35
C PRO A 706 -4.36 -18.43 -24.62
N VAL A 707 -5.27 -18.91 -25.48
CA VAL A 707 -5.58 -18.31 -26.78
C VAL A 707 -6.73 -17.33 -26.67
N VAL A 708 -6.58 -16.17 -27.30
CA VAL A 708 -7.59 -15.12 -27.45
C VAL A 708 -7.67 -14.74 -28.92
N ARG A 709 -8.87 -14.44 -29.44
CA ARG A 709 -9.08 -14.01 -30.81
C ARG A 709 -9.36 -12.51 -30.87
N ASP A 710 -8.65 -11.82 -31.74
CA ASP A 710 -8.93 -10.45 -32.16
C ASP A 710 -10.01 -10.45 -33.24
N ALA A 711 -11.23 -10.84 -32.87
CA ALA A 711 -12.32 -11.13 -33.82
C ALA A 711 -12.71 -9.92 -34.70
N GLY A 712 -12.52 -8.70 -34.20
CA GLY A 712 -12.79 -7.45 -34.92
C GLY A 712 -11.57 -6.83 -35.60
N GLY A 713 -10.37 -7.40 -35.44
CA GLY A 713 -9.12 -6.79 -35.92
C GLY A 713 -8.72 -5.52 -35.16
N GLU A 714 -9.32 -5.24 -34.00
CA GLU A 714 -9.08 -3.99 -33.26
C GLU A 714 -7.67 -3.98 -32.65
N PHE A 715 -7.21 -5.13 -32.13
CA PHE A 715 -5.83 -5.26 -31.65
C PHE A 715 -4.85 -5.05 -32.80
N ARG A 716 -5.10 -5.69 -33.95
CA ARG A 716 -4.30 -5.49 -35.17
C ARG A 716 -4.15 -4.03 -35.54
N THR A 717 -5.26 -3.29 -35.59
CA THR A 717 -5.27 -1.87 -35.97
C THR A 717 -4.62 -0.99 -34.90
N ARG A 718 -4.99 -1.13 -33.62
CA ARG A 718 -4.50 -0.25 -32.55
C ARG A 718 -3.07 -0.51 -32.11
N TYR A 719 -2.59 -1.74 -32.27
CA TYR A 719 -1.20 -2.12 -31.94
C TYR A 719 -0.30 -2.20 -33.18
N GLY A 720 -0.85 -1.96 -34.38
CA GLY A 720 -0.10 -1.91 -35.63
C GLY A 720 0.61 -3.22 -35.98
N VAL A 721 0.05 -4.37 -35.57
CA VAL A 721 0.70 -5.68 -35.70
C VAL A 721 0.37 -6.36 -37.03
N THR A 722 1.34 -7.07 -37.60
CA THR A 722 1.21 -7.90 -38.81
C THR A 722 2.12 -9.13 -38.74
N GLY A 723 1.72 -10.23 -39.38
CA GLY A 723 2.48 -11.49 -39.34
C GLY A 723 2.55 -12.04 -37.91
N THR A 724 3.73 -12.01 -37.31
CA THR A 724 3.91 -12.26 -35.87
C THR A 724 4.43 -11.02 -35.16
N ALA A 725 3.99 -10.76 -33.94
CA ALA A 725 4.50 -9.67 -33.12
C ALA A 725 4.38 -10.00 -31.65
N LEU A 726 5.03 -9.22 -30.79
CA LEU A 726 4.78 -9.27 -29.35
C LEU A 726 4.77 -7.88 -28.72
N TYR A 727 4.02 -7.76 -27.64
CA TYR A 727 4.04 -6.64 -26.70
C TYR A 727 4.17 -7.19 -25.29
N LEU A 728 5.14 -6.71 -24.52
CA LEU A 728 5.26 -6.92 -23.08
C LEU A 728 4.65 -5.70 -22.38
N VAL A 729 3.54 -5.90 -21.68
CA VAL A 729 2.89 -4.88 -20.86
C VAL A 729 3.33 -5.04 -19.41
N ARG A 730 3.79 -3.95 -18.81
CA ARG A 730 4.20 -3.88 -17.40
C ARG A 730 3.00 -3.95 -16.46
N PRO A 731 3.19 -4.32 -15.16
CA PRO A 731 2.11 -4.32 -14.17
C PRO A 731 1.45 -2.95 -13.97
N ASP A 732 2.15 -1.87 -14.34
CA ASP A 732 1.62 -0.51 -14.27
C ASP A 732 0.84 -0.08 -15.52
N GLY A 733 0.67 -0.97 -16.51
CA GLY A 733 -0.12 -0.74 -17.73
C GLY A 733 0.61 0.01 -18.84
N HIS A 734 1.95 0.11 -18.79
CA HIS A 734 2.76 0.69 -19.88
C HIS A 734 3.44 -0.41 -20.70
N VAL A 735 3.72 -0.14 -21.97
CA VAL A 735 4.48 -1.03 -22.84
C VAL A 735 5.93 -1.04 -22.38
N GLY A 736 6.43 -2.19 -21.91
CA GLY A 736 7.84 -2.39 -21.57
C GLY A 736 8.67 -2.76 -22.79
N PHE A 737 8.17 -3.65 -23.65
CA PHE A 737 8.90 -4.09 -24.83
C PHE A 737 7.96 -4.45 -25.97
N ARG A 738 8.40 -4.30 -27.22
CA ARG A 738 7.69 -4.79 -28.39
C ARG A 738 8.63 -5.32 -29.46
N SER A 739 8.18 -6.30 -30.25
CA SER A 739 8.95 -6.75 -31.41
C SER A 739 8.05 -7.16 -32.57
N GLN A 740 8.54 -6.94 -33.80
CA GLN A 740 7.94 -7.48 -35.02
C GLN A 740 9.04 -7.81 -36.05
N PRO A 741 9.22 -9.10 -36.43
CA PRO A 741 8.52 -10.28 -35.92
C PRO A 741 8.81 -10.59 -34.43
N ILE A 742 8.28 -11.70 -33.91
CA ILE A 742 8.64 -12.18 -32.55
C ILE A 742 10.17 -12.43 -32.48
N ASP A 743 10.86 -11.72 -31.58
CA ASP A 743 12.29 -11.92 -31.31
C ASP A 743 12.49 -12.36 -29.84
N ALA A 744 12.77 -13.65 -29.66
CA ALA A 744 12.94 -14.25 -28.34
C ALA A 744 14.19 -13.76 -27.60
N ASP A 745 15.28 -13.47 -28.31
CA ASP A 745 16.55 -13.07 -27.70
C ASP A 745 16.51 -11.61 -27.25
N ALA A 746 15.90 -10.74 -28.06
CA ALA A 746 15.64 -9.35 -27.70
C ALA A 746 14.70 -9.26 -26.49
N LEU A 747 13.64 -10.08 -26.46
CA LEU A 747 12.75 -10.17 -25.30
C LEU A 747 13.49 -10.60 -24.03
N ARG A 748 14.34 -11.65 -24.09
CA ARG A 748 15.14 -12.08 -22.93
C ARG A 748 16.05 -10.96 -22.42
N LYS A 749 16.72 -10.24 -23.33
CA LYS A 749 17.58 -9.10 -22.97
C LYS A 749 16.80 -8.00 -22.27
N ASN A 750 15.61 -7.67 -22.75
CA ASN A 750 14.75 -6.68 -22.08
C ASN A 750 14.26 -7.18 -20.71
N LEU A 751 13.84 -8.45 -20.59
CA LEU A 751 13.44 -9.03 -19.30
C LEU A 751 14.55 -8.97 -18.25
N HIS A 752 15.82 -9.10 -18.65
CA HIS A 752 16.97 -8.95 -17.74
C HIS A 752 17.16 -7.53 -17.17
N LEU A 753 16.54 -6.50 -17.77
CA LEU A 753 16.52 -5.14 -17.21
C LEU A 753 15.61 -5.05 -15.98
N VAL A 754 14.64 -5.97 -15.87
CA VAL A 754 13.65 -6.01 -14.79
C VAL A 754 13.94 -7.14 -13.80
N PHE A 755 14.30 -8.33 -14.31
CA PHE A 755 14.50 -9.55 -13.55
C PHE A 755 15.99 -9.93 -13.49
N GLY A 756 16.58 -9.96 -12.30
CA GLY A 756 18.04 -10.13 -12.17
C GLY A 756 18.58 -10.47 -10.77
N GLY A 757 17.78 -11.09 -9.91
CA GLY A 757 18.20 -11.44 -8.55
C GLY A 757 19.32 -12.48 -8.45
N ALA A 758 20.15 -12.35 -7.40
CA ALA A 758 21.25 -13.28 -7.10
C ALA A 758 20.75 -14.73 -6.94
N ARG A 759 21.56 -15.69 -7.42
CA ARG A 759 21.47 -17.10 -7.01
C ARG A 759 22.08 -17.29 -5.64
#